data_AF-A0ABD7CYH5-F1
#
_entry.id   AF-A0ABD7CYH5-F1
#
_cell.length_a   1.000
_cell.length_b   1.000
_cell.length_c   1.000
_cell.angle_alpha   90.00
_cell.angle_beta   90.00
_cell.angle_gamma   90.00
#
_symmetry.space_group_name_H-M   'P 1'
#
loop_
_entity.id
_entity.type
_entity.pdbx_description
1 polymer ?
#
loop_
_entity_poly.entity_id
_entity_poly.type
_entity_poly.pdbx_seq_one_letter_code
_entity_poly.pdbx_strand_id
1 'polypeptide(L)'
;MIDFTCVVTGGGEGTGGVTALRASVASVLDQSLRGAEAVVVLASAADPVVRAAARTLADRNPDRVRLVDADPAARTTGALRNAGLDAATGRYVLVLTPGERLHPHACRNLWQAGETSRADLIAGRWSRAADESGKEREPSWQGELYARSRTLNHFTEAPELVVRDALVTGFCLRREAARRHGLRYEGDLAHGEILFGPLAAAAVGRIALVRRLIVTGRAAPDRARDLAALVQVHHRVANTLIAHGLPELRARRETAFARDHLVPLVRSFPRLPAARRERTAATAARVLTGPFRTGVPELPPLERAAVALLARGDAEETLAAAYALARPATVCAPLSTGPDGRVAWGGDPEDVALDITEVGHQYRTFGTMRLMNRLTRATVEKGVLLLEGRLVLPGHTGPGPGAPLTAALEFRARDGARAVAFPVQDVRHDGDGITWRARIDVTRRLRPLGPRDTAWDARLTVQADGPDGPRSVSDLFAPQDQVAPAAGLPARPRLGRLTGDTWEPYVTLKDHFALRLTARRPPARTARRLVRYATRFRPARKAKLLVRGVRGRLDRYRSRGFKATAYNTWLTRLPVRRGSVVFESHMGTCYGDSPRALYEEIRRRGPKLRATWSYDPSPAGFPDDARLVRRWSWRYLWALARAEYWVDNQGFPQHLRKPRHTTYLQTWHGSAYKRMGFDETRVRLQNAPQRERLQQAVDRFDHFLVRSEHDVATLARAYRIPEERLLRTGYPRNDVLIAERDRTEAEGRLPRPPLAAALGLDDHRRTVLYAPTFRGGPGKQRRSRLLLDVREFAERFGDTHTLLVRSHYLESARLPVCPPGTVVDVSRHHDTSELLAITDVLVTDYSSIMFDFALLDRPVVLFAPDLDAYAAERGSYFDLREKAPGPVTATQEELFGVLAELKKSDARWADQRQAFVREFGPYDRGDAARRTVAAVFGPRICPDARHITDHDRGAGR
;
A
#
# COMPACT_ATOMS: atom_id res chain seq x y z
N MET A 1 39.44 30.88 -10.88
CA MET A 1 38.45 31.67 -10.12
C MET A 1 37.56 30.69 -9.38
N ILE A 2 37.33 30.89 -8.08
CA ILE A 2 36.46 30.02 -7.28
C ILE A 2 35.01 30.49 -7.46
N ASP A 3 34.14 29.61 -7.95
CA ASP A 3 32.73 29.90 -8.21
C ASP A 3 31.84 29.49 -7.02
N PHE A 4 32.27 28.48 -6.26
CA PHE A 4 31.44 27.83 -5.27
C PHE A 4 32.26 27.39 -4.04
N THR A 5 31.85 27.82 -2.85
CA THR A 5 32.47 27.40 -1.58
C THR A 5 31.56 26.44 -0.83
N CYS A 6 32.09 25.29 -0.44
CA CYS A 6 31.45 24.37 0.48
C CYS A 6 32.12 24.45 1.86
N VAL A 7 31.41 25.02 2.84
CA VAL A 7 31.89 25.10 4.23
C VAL A 7 31.64 23.77 4.92
N VAL A 8 32.66 23.19 5.53
CA VAL A 8 32.58 21.96 6.34
C VAL A 8 33.12 22.27 7.74
N THR A 9 32.30 22.11 8.77
CA THR A 9 32.76 22.34 10.16
C THR A 9 33.46 21.10 10.73
N GLY A 10 34.49 21.27 11.55
CA GLY A 10 35.22 20.18 12.20
C GLY A 10 35.41 20.46 13.69
N GLY A 11 35.01 19.53 14.55
CA GLY A 11 35.31 19.58 15.99
C GLY A 11 34.33 20.34 16.90
N GLY A 12 33.09 20.57 16.50
CA GLY A 12 32.01 20.98 17.43
C GLY A 12 31.41 19.80 18.22
N GLU A 13 30.64 20.09 19.28
CA GLU A 13 29.91 19.07 20.06
C GLU A 13 29.07 18.17 19.12
N GLY A 14 29.35 16.87 19.12
CA GLY A 14 28.60 15.87 18.33
C GLY A 14 29.13 15.55 16.92
N THR A 15 30.35 15.94 16.55
CA THR A 15 30.89 15.69 15.20
C THR A 15 31.32 14.23 14.94
N GLY A 16 30.96 13.69 13.77
CA GLY A 16 31.16 12.28 13.34
C GLY A 16 32.60 11.82 13.10
N GLY A 17 33.58 12.48 13.73
CA GLY A 17 35.00 12.15 13.68
C GLY A 17 35.65 12.32 12.30
N VAL A 18 36.86 11.77 12.17
CA VAL A 18 37.70 11.82 10.96
C VAL A 18 36.98 11.29 9.72
N THR A 19 36.21 10.21 9.86
CA THR A 19 35.51 9.56 8.75
C THR A 19 34.45 10.47 8.14
N ALA A 20 33.65 11.15 8.97
CA ALA A 20 32.62 12.07 8.51
C ALA A 20 33.22 13.29 7.80
N LEU A 21 34.30 13.87 8.35
CA LEU A 21 35.02 14.98 7.72
C LEU A 21 35.56 14.59 6.32
N ARG A 22 36.25 13.45 6.23
CA ARG A 22 36.80 12.95 4.95
C ARG A 22 35.71 12.72 3.92
N ALA A 23 34.57 12.14 4.32
CA ALA A 23 33.46 11.88 3.42
C ALA A 23 32.86 13.19 2.84
N SER A 24 32.68 14.22 3.68
CA SER A 24 32.17 15.52 3.23
C SER A 24 33.15 16.20 2.27
N VAL A 25 34.43 16.30 2.64
CA VAL A 25 35.47 16.94 1.79
C VAL A 25 35.65 16.18 0.46
N ALA A 26 35.69 14.85 0.49
CA ALA A 26 35.78 14.04 -0.73
C ALA A 26 34.60 14.33 -1.68
N SER A 27 33.37 14.46 -1.15
CA SER A 27 32.20 14.75 -1.98
C SER A 27 32.24 16.13 -2.66
N VAL A 28 32.98 17.10 -2.11
CA VAL A 28 33.25 18.40 -2.72
C VAL A 28 34.31 18.27 -3.81
N LEU A 29 35.38 17.54 -3.53
CA LEU A 29 36.46 17.30 -4.49
C LEU A 29 35.99 16.55 -5.74
N ASP A 30 35.04 15.61 -5.57
CA ASP A 30 34.43 14.82 -6.63
C ASP A 30 33.41 15.60 -7.49
N GLN A 31 33.13 16.87 -7.19
CA GLN A 31 32.20 17.67 -7.98
C GLN A 31 32.74 17.97 -9.37
N SER A 32 31.85 17.90 -10.37
CA SER A 32 32.18 18.23 -11.75
C SER A 32 32.46 19.72 -12.00
N LEU A 33 32.06 20.59 -11.06
CA LEU A 33 32.39 22.02 -11.13
C LEU A 33 33.80 22.20 -10.57
N ARG A 34 34.79 22.45 -11.44
CA ARG A 34 36.19 22.60 -11.04
C ARG A 34 36.43 23.79 -10.10
N GLY A 35 35.64 24.86 -10.24
CA GLY A 35 35.65 26.04 -9.36
C GLY A 35 35.00 25.82 -7.98
N ALA A 36 34.83 24.58 -7.52
CA ALA A 36 34.32 24.27 -6.19
C ALA A 36 35.46 24.00 -5.20
N GLU A 37 35.49 24.75 -4.09
CA GLU A 37 36.42 24.60 -2.96
C GLU A 37 35.71 24.06 -1.71
N ALA A 38 36.46 23.39 -0.84
CA ALA A 38 36.06 23.03 0.52
C ALA A 38 36.78 23.93 1.53
N VAL A 39 36.03 24.67 2.35
CA VAL A 39 36.57 25.43 3.48
C VAL A 39 36.28 24.65 4.76
N VAL A 40 37.32 24.06 5.35
CA VAL A 40 37.22 23.26 6.57
C VAL A 40 37.49 24.16 7.78
N VAL A 41 36.44 24.42 8.56
CA VAL A 41 36.53 25.26 9.76
C VAL A 41 36.75 24.38 10.97
N LEU A 42 37.90 24.52 11.63
CA LEU A 42 38.26 23.73 12.81
C LEU A 42 38.00 24.52 14.08
N ALA A 43 37.25 23.94 15.01
CA ALA A 43 37.12 24.48 16.36
C ALA A 43 38.49 24.50 17.05
N SER A 44 38.74 25.53 17.88
CA SER A 44 39.96 25.60 18.68
C SER A 44 40.17 24.34 19.54
N ALA A 45 39.08 23.75 20.06
CA ALA A 45 39.08 22.51 20.85
C ALA A 45 38.96 21.21 20.01
N ALA A 46 39.10 21.27 18.68
CA ALA A 46 38.97 20.08 17.83
C ALA A 46 40.01 19.00 18.17
N ASP A 47 39.57 17.74 18.17
CA ASP A 47 40.41 16.55 18.41
C ASP A 47 41.69 16.60 17.55
N PRO A 48 42.88 16.37 18.13
CA PRO A 48 44.16 16.35 17.41
C PRO A 48 44.16 15.46 16.16
N VAL A 49 43.45 14.32 16.20
CA VAL A 49 43.33 13.39 15.08
C VAL A 49 42.49 13.99 13.95
N VAL A 50 41.42 14.72 14.28
CA VAL A 50 40.61 15.44 13.28
C VAL A 50 41.41 16.57 12.65
N ARG A 51 42.18 17.32 13.45
CA ARG A 51 43.07 18.37 12.97
C ARG A 51 44.15 17.82 12.02
N ALA A 52 44.80 16.72 12.39
CA ALA A 52 45.78 16.05 11.55
C ALA A 52 45.18 15.56 10.22
N ALA A 53 43.96 15.00 10.26
CA ALA A 53 43.25 14.58 9.06
C ALA A 53 42.86 15.75 8.15
N ALA A 54 42.43 16.88 8.73
CA ALA A 54 42.12 18.10 7.99
C ALA A 54 43.37 18.67 7.29
N ARG A 55 44.50 18.75 8.00
CA ARG A 55 45.81 19.14 7.42
C ARG A 55 46.19 18.24 6.26
N THR A 56 46.11 16.92 6.45
CA THR A 56 46.39 15.96 5.37
C THR A 56 45.52 16.18 4.13
N LEU A 57 44.24 16.55 4.31
CA LEU A 57 43.34 16.83 3.18
C LEU A 57 43.70 18.13 2.44
N ALA A 58 44.08 19.17 3.20
CA ALA A 58 44.54 20.45 2.67
C ALA A 58 45.87 20.29 1.91
N ASP A 59 46.86 19.63 2.51
CA ASP A 59 48.18 19.42 1.91
C ASP A 59 48.10 18.63 0.59
N ARG A 60 47.15 17.69 0.48
CA ARG A 60 46.93 16.91 -0.75
C ARG A 60 46.17 17.67 -1.83
N ASN A 61 45.43 18.71 -1.48
CA ASN A 61 44.56 19.46 -2.39
C ASN A 61 44.62 20.97 -2.10
N PRO A 62 45.80 21.60 -2.12
CA PRO A 62 45.99 22.97 -1.61
C PRO A 62 45.16 24.02 -2.37
N ASP A 63 44.88 23.78 -3.65
CA ASP A 63 44.09 24.71 -4.48
C ASP A 63 42.58 24.62 -4.25
N ARG A 64 42.10 23.60 -3.53
CA ARG A 64 40.67 23.28 -3.39
C ARG A 64 40.23 22.97 -1.97
N VAL A 65 41.14 22.84 -1.02
CA VAL A 65 40.83 22.60 0.39
C VAL A 65 41.59 23.61 1.23
N ARG A 66 40.86 24.47 1.94
CA ARG A 66 41.45 25.48 2.83
C ARG A 66 41.01 25.25 4.26
N LEU A 67 41.96 25.38 5.18
CA LEU A 67 41.68 25.30 6.61
C LEU A 67 41.46 26.70 7.18
N VAL A 68 40.53 26.78 8.12
CA VAL A 68 40.25 27.98 8.91
C VAL A 68 40.20 27.55 10.37
N ASP A 69 41.15 27.99 11.18
CA ASP A 69 41.07 27.81 12.63
C ASP A 69 40.09 28.86 13.18
N ALA A 70 39.02 28.40 13.82
CA ALA A 70 38.02 29.27 14.41
C ALA A 70 38.53 29.90 15.70
N ASP A 71 38.13 31.16 15.93
CA ASP A 71 38.40 31.91 17.16
C ASP A 71 38.08 31.06 18.40
N PRO A 72 38.93 31.03 19.45
CA PRO A 72 38.64 30.35 20.72
C PRO A 72 37.27 30.71 21.35
N ALA A 73 36.71 31.88 21.05
CA ALA A 73 35.37 32.32 21.46
C ALA A 73 34.24 31.62 20.66
N ALA A 74 34.51 31.12 19.45
CA ALA A 74 33.54 30.43 18.59
C ALA A 74 33.33 28.96 19.04
N ARG A 75 32.61 28.79 20.14
CA ARG A 75 32.41 27.48 20.79
C ARG A 75 31.24 26.66 20.25
N THR A 76 30.37 27.25 19.44
CA THR A 76 29.13 26.60 18.98
C THR A 76 29.17 26.29 17.48
N THR A 77 28.38 25.30 17.05
CA THR A 77 28.26 24.94 15.63
C THR A 77 27.81 26.13 14.77
N GLY A 78 26.92 26.98 15.27
CA GLY A 78 26.51 28.21 14.57
C GLY A 78 27.69 29.17 14.35
N ALA A 79 28.51 29.39 15.38
CA ALA A 79 29.70 30.24 15.29
C ALA A 79 30.73 29.69 14.28
N LEU A 80 30.96 28.37 14.28
CA LEU A 80 31.85 27.72 13.29
C LEU A 80 31.33 27.87 11.86
N ARG A 81 30.02 27.75 11.65
CA ARG A 81 29.41 27.98 10.33
C ARG A 81 29.58 29.44 9.90
N ASN A 82 29.41 30.39 10.81
CA ASN A 82 29.62 31.82 10.53
C ASN A 82 31.07 32.13 10.15
N ALA A 83 32.06 31.58 10.86
CA ALA A 83 33.47 31.72 10.51
C ALA A 83 33.77 31.17 9.09
N GLY A 84 33.10 30.08 8.71
CA GLY A 84 33.16 29.56 7.34
C GLY A 84 32.49 30.45 6.30
N LEU A 85 31.35 31.07 6.63
CA LEU A 85 30.69 32.06 5.77
C LEU A 85 31.60 33.28 5.54
N ASP A 86 32.30 33.74 6.57
CA ASP A 86 33.25 34.86 6.48
C ASP A 86 34.44 34.54 5.60
N ALA A 87 34.98 33.34 5.78
CA ALA A 87 36.09 32.84 5.00
C ALA A 87 35.73 32.56 3.54
N ALA A 88 34.46 32.36 3.17
CA ALA A 88 34.07 31.89 1.85
C ALA A 88 34.49 32.83 0.70
N THR A 89 35.17 32.29 -0.32
CA THR A 89 35.67 33.08 -1.46
C THR A 89 34.80 32.98 -2.71
N GLY A 90 34.04 31.89 -2.85
CA GLY A 90 33.16 31.62 -3.99
C GLY A 90 31.96 32.55 -4.08
N ARG A 91 31.40 32.67 -5.29
CA ARG A 91 30.19 33.45 -5.55
C ARG A 91 28.98 32.89 -4.80
N TYR A 92 28.87 31.57 -4.71
CA TYR A 92 27.87 30.89 -3.91
C TYR A 92 28.51 30.12 -2.76
N VAL A 93 27.81 30.04 -1.63
CA VAL A 93 28.23 29.32 -0.43
C VAL A 93 27.18 28.30 -0.01
N LEU A 94 27.62 27.08 0.29
CA LEU A 94 26.82 26.00 0.85
C LEU A 94 27.49 25.47 2.10
N VAL A 95 26.72 25.24 3.16
CA VAL A 95 27.24 24.71 4.44
C VAL A 95 26.86 23.25 4.57
N LEU A 96 27.86 22.39 4.80
CA LEU A 96 27.69 20.97 5.07
C LEU A 96 27.88 20.67 6.55
N THR A 97 26.99 19.87 7.09
CA THR A 97 27.19 19.23 8.40
C THR A 97 28.12 18.03 8.23
N PRO A 98 29.02 17.74 9.18
CA PRO A 98 29.95 16.61 9.04
C PRO A 98 29.24 15.29 8.74
N GLY A 99 29.68 14.61 7.69
CA GLY A 99 29.10 13.36 7.21
C GLY A 99 28.07 13.53 6.09
N GLU A 100 27.55 14.75 5.89
CA GLU A 100 26.78 15.09 4.70
C GLU A 100 27.67 15.04 3.46
N ARG A 101 27.11 14.52 2.36
CA ARG A 101 27.81 14.36 1.09
C ARG A 101 27.00 15.02 -0.01
N LEU A 102 27.69 15.77 -0.88
CA LEU A 102 27.11 16.28 -2.10
C LEU A 102 26.88 15.15 -3.09
N HIS A 103 25.71 15.15 -3.72
CA HIS A 103 25.41 14.29 -4.85
C HIS A 103 26.31 14.67 -6.05
N PRO A 104 26.63 13.75 -6.97
CA PRO A 104 27.29 14.10 -8.22
C PRO A 104 26.59 15.27 -8.94
N HIS A 105 27.38 16.24 -9.38
CA HIS A 105 26.95 17.47 -10.07
C HIS A 105 26.13 18.47 -9.23
N ALA A 106 26.01 18.30 -7.91
CA ALA A 106 25.27 19.20 -7.04
C ALA A 106 25.72 20.67 -7.19
N CYS A 107 27.03 20.96 -7.07
CA CYS A 107 27.53 22.33 -7.19
C CYS A 107 27.27 22.93 -8.57
N ARG A 108 27.44 22.15 -9.64
CA ARG A 108 27.16 22.59 -11.02
C ARG A 108 25.68 22.94 -11.20
N ASN A 109 24.79 22.07 -10.71
CA ASN A 109 23.34 22.27 -10.83
C ASN A 109 22.87 23.52 -10.07
N LEU A 110 23.37 23.72 -8.85
CA LEU A 110 23.04 24.89 -8.04
C LEU A 110 23.59 26.18 -8.66
N TRP A 111 24.87 26.17 -9.06
CA TRP A 111 25.52 27.31 -9.71
C TRP A 111 24.81 27.70 -11.01
N GLN A 112 24.55 26.74 -11.89
CA GLN A 112 23.88 27.02 -13.17
C GLN A 112 22.46 27.56 -12.97
N ALA A 113 21.71 27.02 -12.00
CA ALA A 113 20.40 27.56 -11.66
C ALA A 113 20.51 29.00 -11.16
N GLY A 114 21.43 29.28 -10.25
CA GLY A 114 21.68 30.62 -9.72
C GLY A 114 22.05 31.63 -10.79
N GLU A 115 22.94 31.27 -11.72
CA GLU A 115 23.36 32.17 -12.82
C GLU A 115 22.24 32.39 -13.85
N THR A 116 21.48 31.35 -14.18
CA THR A 116 20.40 31.46 -15.17
C THR A 116 19.24 32.28 -14.64
N SER A 117 18.84 32.06 -13.37
CA SER A 117 17.71 32.78 -12.78
C SER A 117 18.10 34.07 -12.07
N ARG A 118 19.40 34.33 -11.87
CA ARG A 118 19.91 35.40 -11.00
C ARG A 118 19.29 35.31 -9.59
N ALA A 119 19.17 34.11 -9.05
CA ALA A 119 18.62 33.89 -7.71
C ALA A 119 19.70 34.05 -6.64
N ASP A 120 19.30 34.58 -5.48
CA ASP A 120 20.19 34.75 -4.32
C ASP A 120 20.17 33.52 -3.41
N LEU A 121 19.11 32.71 -3.47
CA LEU A 121 19.00 31.43 -2.79
C LEU A 121 18.61 30.34 -3.79
N ILE A 122 19.34 29.23 -3.78
CA ILE A 122 19.04 28.07 -4.63
C ILE A 122 18.92 26.83 -3.77
N ALA A 123 17.80 26.12 -3.87
CA ALA A 123 17.50 24.96 -3.05
C ALA A 123 17.16 23.73 -3.91
N GLY A 124 17.58 22.55 -3.46
CA GLY A 124 17.22 21.28 -4.07
C GLY A 124 16.94 20.20 -3.05
N ARG A 125 16.73 18.98 -3.55
CA ARG A 125 16.34 17.86 -2.70
C ARG A 125 17.48 17.39 -1.80
N TRP A 126 17.16 16.82 -0.64
CA TRP A 126 18.13 16.14 0.21
C TRP A 126 17.58 14.87 0.86
N SER A 127 18.46 13.93 1.22
CA SER A 127 18.13 12.69 1.91
C SER A 127 18.83 12.57 3.27
N ARG A 128 18.24 11.74 4.14
CA ARG A 128 18.80 11.37 5.44
C ARG A 128 18.96 9.87 5.58
N ALA A 129 19.93 9.43 6.37
CA ALA A 129 20.06 8.03 6.77
C ALA A 129 18.86 7.63 7.65
N ALA A 130 18.13 6.59 7.26
CA ALA A 130 16.88 6.18 7.91
C ALA A 130 17.09 5.31 9.16
N ASP A 131 18.23 4.62 9.27
CA ASP A 131 18.57 3.69 10.35
C ASP A 131 20.08 3.34 10.34
N GLU A 132 20.51 2.51 11.30
CA GLU A 132 21.87 1.94 11.37
C GLU A 132 22.24 1.08 10.16
N SER A 133 21.27 0.71 9.31
CA SER A 133 21.55 -0.02 8.06
C SER A 133 22.11 0.88 6.95
N GLY A 134 22.13 2.20 7.17
CA GLY A 134 22.68 3.19 6.23
C GLY A 134 21.77 3.48 5.04
N LYS A 135 20.50 3.08 5.09
CA LYS A 135 19.57 3.29 3.98
C LYS A 135 19.12 4.75 3.91
N GLU A 136 19.40 5.42 2.79
CA GLU A 136 18.98 6.79 2.54
C GLU A 136 17.46 6.90 2.29
N ARG A 137 16.84 7.96 2.81
CA ARG A 137 15.43 8.28 2.59
C ARG A 137 15.20 9.79 2.49
N GLU A 138 14.51 10.21 1.44
CA GLU A 138 14.02 11.58 1.27
C GLU A 138 12.75 11.81 2.13
N PRO A 139 12.60 12.96 2.80
CA PRO A 139 11.31 13.44 3.28
C PRO A 139 10.23 13.40 2.19
N SER A 140 9.06 12.84 2.49
CA SER A 140 8.01 12.59 1.48
C SER A 140 7.42 13.87 0.87
N TRP A 141 7.39 14.97 1.64
CA TRP A 141 6.88 16.27 1.19
C TRP A 141 7.77 16.96 0.14
N GLN A 142 9.02 16.52 -0.04
CA GLN A 142 9.92 17.11 -1.05
C GLN A 142 9.50 16.81 -2.49
N GLY A 143 8.70 15.75 -2.72
CA GLY A 143 8.26 15.37 -4.06
C GLY A 143 7.42 16.45 -4.75
N GLU A 144 6.53 17.09 -4.00
CA GLU A 144 5.66 18.17 -4.50
C GLU A 144 6.45 19.48 -4.63
N LEU A 145 7.20 19.86 -3.58
CA LEU A 145 8.00 21.09 -3.57
C LEU A 145 8.99 21.17 -4.75
N TYR A 146 9.65 20.05 -5.04
CA TYR A 146 10.68 19.94 -6.09
C TYR A 146 10.20 19.16 -7.33
N ALA A 147 8.90 19.14 -7.61
CA ALA A 147 8.33 18.42 -8.75
C ALA A 147 8.95 18.85 -10.10
N ARG A 148 9.24 20.15 -10.24
CA ARG A 148 9.92 20.77 -11.39
C ARG A 148 10.91 21.83 -10.92
N SER A 149 11.95 22.08 -11.72
CA SER A 149 12.84 23.22 -11.49
C SER A 149 12.12 24.52 -11.89
N ARG A 150 12.18 25.56 -11.05
CA ARG A 150 11.50 26.84 -11.26
C ARG A 150 12.13 27.95 -10.43
N THR A 151 11.81 29.19 -10.76
CA THR A 151 12.21 30.38 -9.99
C THR A 151 10.97 30.98 -9.34
N LEU A 152 11.11 31.39 -8.09
CA LEU A 152 10.10 32.07 -7.28
C LEU A 152 10.57 33.51 -7.05
N ASN A 153 9.63 34.45 -7.05
CA ASN A 153 9.86 35.84 -6.68
C ASN A 153 9.68 36.08 -5.18
N HIS A 154 9.05 35.14 -4.48
CA HIS A 154 8.94 35.13 -3.03
C HIS A 154 8.72 33.72 -2.49
N PHE A 155 9.13 33.44 -1.25
CA PHE A 155 8.97 32.10 -0.66
C PHE A 155 7.49 31.73 -0.41
N THR A 156 6.57 32.69 -0.37
CA THR A 156 5.12 32.41 -0.21
C THR A 156 4.52 31.69 -1.42
N GLU A 157 5.18 31.69 -2.58
CA GLU A 157 4.80 30.86 -3.73
C GLU A 157 5.10 29.35 -3.49
N ALA A 158 5.96 29.04 -2.52
CA ALA A 158 6.25 27.68 -2.07
C ALA A 158 6.49 27.67 -0.55
N PRO A 159 5.43 27.86 0.27
CA PRO A 159 5.57 28.05 1.72
C PRO A 159 6.27 26.90 2.44
N GLU A 160 6.28 25.71 1.86
CA GLU A 160 7.00 24.54 2.37
C GLU A 160 8.49 24.82 2.59
N LEU A 161 9.08 25.81 1.91
CA LEU A 161 10.47 26.23 2.12
C LEU A 161 10.76 26.68 3.56
N VAL A 162 9.80 27.37 4.19
CA VAL A 162 9.95 27.97 5.53
C VAL A 162 9.10 27.25 6.58
N VAL A 163 8.01 26.63 6.15
CA VAL A 163 7.09 25.88 7.00
C VAL A 163 7.65 24.49 7.32
N ARG A 164 8.36 23.86 6.38
CA ARG A 164 9.06 22.59 6.59
C ARG A 164 10.56 22.85 6.79
N ASP A 165 11.28 21.85 7.24
CA ASP A 165 12.75 21.93 7.36
C ASP A 165 13.44 21.76 5.99
N ALA A 166 12.92 22.41 4.96
CA ALA A 166 13.42 22.28 3.58
C ALA A 166 14.81 22.88 3.42
N LEU A 167 15.05 24.02 4.06
CA LEU A 167 16.29 24.78 3.99
C LEU A 167 17.23 24.47 5.16
N VAL A 168 17.25 23.21 5.59
CA VAL A 168 18.16 22.73 6.64
C VAL A 168 19.52 22.26 6.08
N THR A 169 19.52 21.88 4.80
CA THR A 169 20.69 21.53 3.96
C THR A 169 20.25 21.51 2.49
N GLY A 170 21.17 21.25 1.56
CA GLY A 170 20.83 21.10 0.15
C GLY A 170 20.47 22.42 -0.56
N PHE A 171 20.84 23.55 0.04
CA PHE A 171 20.68 24.88 -0.55
C PHE A 171 22.00 25.67 -0.48
N CYS A 172 22.15 26.64 -1.36
CA CYS A 172 23.25 27.61 -1.32
C CYS A 172 22.73 29.04 -1.39
N LEU A 173 23.55 29.97 -0.92
CA LEU A 173 23.30 31.40 -0.99
C LEU A 173 24.35 32.09 -1.85
N ARG A 174 23.95 33.13 -2.57
CA ARG A 174 24.89 34.09 -3.14
C ARG A 174 25.59 34.80 -1.99
N ARG A 175 26.93 34.74 -1.95
CA ARG A 175 27.74 35.28 -0.85
C ARG A 175 27.46 36.77 -0.59
N GLU A 176 27.32 37.55 -1.64
CA GLU A 176 26.99 38.98 -1.53
C GLU A 176 25.61 39.22 -0.92
N ALA A 177 24.61 38.38 -1.23
CA ALA A 177 23.30 38.48 -0.62
C ALA A 177 23.38 38.15 0.88
N ALA A 178 24.12 37.11 1.27
CA ALA A 178 24.35 36.79 2.68
C ALA A 178 24.98 37.95 3.46
N ARG A 179 25.94 38.67 2.84
CA ARG A 179 26.55 39.87 3.45
C ARG A 179 25.60 41.06 3.49
N ARG A 180 24.91 41.36 2.38
CA ARG A 180 23.97 42.48 2.25
C ARG A 180 22.85 42.42 3.28
N HIS A 181 22.33 41.22 3.53
CA HIS A 181 21.23 40.99 4.47
C HIS A 181 21.71 40.59 5.88
N GLY A 182 23.02 40.59 6.15
CA GLY A 182 23.56 40.24 7.46
C GLY A 182 23.22 38.81 7.92
N LEU A 183 23.06 37.87 7.01
CA LEU A 183 22.61 36.51 7.32
C LEU A 183 23.67 35.73 8.11
N ARG A 184 23.33 35.38 9.36
CA ARG A 184 24.19 34.62 10.28
C ARG A 184 23.42 33.51 10.98
N TYR A 185 24.09 32.42 11.31
CA TYR A 185 23.57 31.39 12.21
C TYR A 185 23.54 31.92 13.65
N GLU A 186 22.44 31.70 14.36
CA GLU A 186 22.32 32.01 15.79
C GLU A 186 23.26 31.09 16.59
N GLY A 187 24.16 31.67 17.37
CA GLY A 187 25.29 30.97 17.98
C GLY A 187 24.87 30.06 19.14
N ASP A 188 23.98 30.53 19.99
CA ASP A 188 23.49 29.87 21.20
C ASP A 188 22.31 28.90 20.94
N LEU A 189 21.78 28.86 19.73
CA LEU A 189 20.63 28.02 19.37
C LEU A 189 21.06 26.65 18.86
N ALA A 190 20.80 25.61 19.65
CA ALA A 190 20.90 24.22 19.20
C ALA A 190 19.97 23.98 17.99
N HIS A 191 20.46 23.25 16.98
CA HIS A 191 19.79 23.10 15.68
C HIS A 191 19.51 24.41 14.92
N GLY A 192 20.31 25.47 15.14
CA GLY A 192 20.15 26.76 14.48
C GLY A 192 20.15 26.72 12.94
N GLU A 193 20.60 25.64 12.30
CA GLU A 193 20.40 25.46 10.85
C GLU A 193 18.95 25.43 10.41
N ILE A 194 18.02 25.03 11.29
CA ILE A 194 16.58 24.99 10.98
C ILE A 194 16.03 26.41 10.86
N LEU A 195 16.59 27.39 11.60
CA LEU A 195 16.17 28.79 11.56
C LEU A 195 16.84 29.59 10.43
N PHE A 196 18.12 29.31 10.16
CA PHE A 196 18.89 30.07 9.18
C PHE A 196 18.28 30.06 7.77
N GLY A 197 17.78 28.90 7.32
CA GLY A 197 17.13 28.76 6.02
C GLY A 197 15.89 29.65 5.84
N PRO A 198 14.90 29.57 6.75
CA PRO A 198 13.76 30.48 6.77
C PRO A 198 14.13 31.98 6.82
N LEU A 199 15.11 32.37 7.63
CA LEU A 199 15.61 33.76 7.66
C LEU A 199 16.19 34.17 6.31
N ALA A 200 16.99 33.30 5.69
CA ALA A 200 17.56 33.56 4.38
C ALA A 200 16.48 33.68 3.30
N ALA A 201 15.49 32.79 3.29
CA ALA A 201 14.39 32.83 2.34
C ALA A 201 13.49 34.07 2.51
N ALA A 202 13.33 34.55 3.74
CA ALA A 202 12.56 35.76 4.03
C ALA A 202 13.32 37.06 3.67
N ALA A 203 14.66 37.04 3.76
CA ALA A 203 15.48 38.20 3.44
C ALA A 203 15.71 38.39 1.93
N VAL A 204 15.74 37.29 1.17
CA VAL A 204 16.04 37.33 -0.28
C VAL A 204 14.75 37.36 -1.11
N GLY A 205 14.76 38.11 -2.21
CA GLY A 205 13.61 38.13 -3.13
C GLY A 205 13.55 36.88 -4.02
N ARG A 206 14.61 36.60 -4.79
CA ARG A 206 14.55 35.57 -5.84
C ARG A 206 15.14 34.23 -5.40
N ILE A 207 14.32 33.18 -5.46
CA ILE A 207 14.67 31.82 -5.04
C ILE A 207 14.58 30.88 -6.24
N ALA A 208 15.59 30.04 -6.47
CA ALA A 208 15.54 28.98 -7.49
C ALA A 208 15.40 27.60 -6.84
N LEU A 209 14.43 26.82 -7.31
CA LEU A 209 14.25 25.43 -6.93
C LEU A 209 14.79 24.52 -8.02
N VAL A 210 15.60 23.53 -7.64
CA VAL A 210 16.10 22.50 -8.55
C VAL A 210 15.53 21.14 -8.17
N ARG A 211 14.98 20.41 -9.15
CA ARG A 211 14.45 19.06 -8.95
C ARG A 211 15.52 18.02 -8.54
N ARG A 212 16.81 18.34 -8.63
CA ARG A 212 17.89 17.38 -8.38
C ARG A 212 18.12 17.14 -6.88
N LEU A 213 18.61 15.95 -6.55
CA LEU A 213 19.15 15.63 -5.23
C LEU A 213 20.51 16.31 -5.08
N ILE A 214 20.70 17.04 -3.98
CA ILE A 214 21.88 17.88 -3.72
C ILE A 214 22.71 17.28 -2.59
N VAL A 215 22.08 16.92 -1.46
CA VAL A 215 22.77 16.40 -0.27
C VAL A 215 22.23 15.03 0.14
N THR A 216 23.12 14.15 0.58
CA THR A 216 22.83 12.84 1.16
C THR A 216 23.61 12.65 2.48
N GLY A 217 23.31 11.60 3.26
CA GLY A 217 24.09 11.28 4.45
C GLY A 217 23.78 12.12 5.67
N ARG A 218 22.72 12.95 5.64
CA ARG A 218 22.28 13.71 6.81
C ARG A 218 21.82 12.76 7.91
N ALA A 219 22.34 12.95 9.13
CA ALA A 219 21.89 12.19 10.28
C ALA A 219 20.45 12.62 10.69
N ALA A 220 19.63 11.65 11.09
CA ALA A 220 18.34 11.97 11.70
C ALA A 220 18.57 12.50 13.13
N PRO A 221 17.85 13.54 13.56
CA PRO A 221 17.96 14.02 14.95
C PRO A 221 17.45 12.96 15.93
N ASP A 222 18.06 12.89 17.10
CA ASP A 222 17.53 12.08 18.20
C ASP A 222 16.42 12.87 18.87
N ARG A 223 15.21 12.77 18.31
CA ARG A 223 14.07 13.59 18.71
C ARG A 223 13.69 13.48 20.19
N ALA A 224 14.04 12.37 20.85
CA ALA A 224 13.78 12.20 22.27
C ALA A 224 14.77 13.00 23.11
N ARG A 225 16.06 12.93 22.75
CA ARG A 225 17.12 13.70 23.43
C ARG A 225 17.04 15.19 23.10
N ASP A 226 16.78 15.50 21.84
CA ASP A 226 16.88 16.85 21.27
C ASP A 226 15.54 17.60 21.32
N LEU A 227 14.50 17.05 21.99
CA LEU A 227 13.12 17.56 21.97
C LEU A 227 13.04 19.04 22.36
N ALA A 228 13.63 19.43 23.49
CA ALA A 228 13.57 20.81 23.97
C ALA A 228 14.21 21.79 22.98
N ALA A 229 15.36 21.43 22.40
CA ALA A 229 16.04 22.24 21.39
C ALA A 229 15.22 22.34 20.09
N LEU A 230 14.63 21.24 19.63
CA LEU A 230 13.77 21.21 18.44
C LEU A 230 12.53 22.09 18.61
N VAL A 231 11.93 22.09 19.81
CA VAL A 231 10.78 22.95 20.13
C VAL A 231 11.19 24.42 20.21
N GLN A 232 12.34 24.72 20.85
CA GLN A 232 12.87 26.07 20.92
C GLN A 232 13.12 26.65 19.53
N VAL A 233 13.81 25.93 18.64
CA VAL A 233 14.05 26.41 17.25
C VAL A 233 12.75 26.50 16.45
N HIS A 234 11.80 25.59 16.67
CA HIS A 234 10.47 25.70 16.06
C HIS A 234 9.78 27.02 16.44
N HIS A 235 9.77 27.37 17.73
CA HIS A 235 9.20 28.64 18.19
C HIS A 235 9.93 29.85 17.61
N ARG A 236 11.26 29.81 17.47
CA ARG A 236 12.02 30.86 16.79
C ARG A 236 11.54 31.06 15.35
N VAL A 237 11.42 29.97 14.57
CA VAL A 237 10.90 30.06 13.19
C VAL A 237 9.47 30.60 13.16
N ALA A 238 8.58 30.11 14.02
CA ALA A 238 7.19 30.57 14.08
C ALA A 238 7.09 32.07 14.40
N ASN A 239 7.90 32.55 15.35
CA ASN A 239 7.95 33.97 15.72
C ASN A 239 8.54 34.83 14.60
N THR A 240 9.54 34.33 13.87
CA THR A 240 10.06 35.01 12.67
C THR A 240 8.96 35.19 11.62
N LEU A 241 8.14 34.16 11.36
CA LEU A 241 7.03 34.26 10.40
C LEU A 241 5.99 35.30 10.82
N ILE A 242 5.67 35.38 12.12
CA ILE A 242 4.79 36.44 12.65
C ILE A 242 5.41 37.82 12.46
N ALA A 243 6.70 37.97 12.79
CA ALA A 243 7.40 39.25 12.65
C ALA A 243 7.44 39.76 11.20
N HIS A 244 7.30 38.85 10.22
CA HIS A 244 7.20 39.19 8.79
C HIS A 244 5.75 39.34 8.30
N GLY A 245 4.76 39.37 9.21
CA GLY A 245 3.36 39.58 8.87
C GLY A 245 2.65 38.37 8.26
N LEU A 246 3.11 37.15 8.54
CA LEU A 246 2.58 35.90 7.94
C LEU A 246 2.03 34.93 9.03
N PRO A 247 1.00 35.33 9.79
CA PRO A 247 0.44 34.51 10.87
C PRO A 247 -0.18 33.18 10.38
N GLU A 248 -0.68 33.11 9.16
CA GLU A 248 -1.22 31.89 8.56
C GLU A 248 -0.14 30.82 8.33
N LEU A 249 1.11 31.22 8.08
CA LEU A 249 2.22 30.28 7.93
C LEU A 249 2.69 29.71 9.28
N ARG A 250 2.41 30.38 10.40
CA ARG A 250 2.67 29.84 11.74
C ARG A 250 1.85 28.58 11.99
N ALA A 251 0.54 28.61 11.75
CA ALA A 251 -0.32 27.44 11.95
C ALA A 251 0.14 26.25 11.09
N ARG A 252 0.46 26.52 9.82
CA ARG A 252 1.05 25.51 8.92
C ARG A 252 2.39 24.97 9.46
N ARG A 253 3.21 25.81 10.11
CA ARG A 253 4.51 25.42 10.70
C ARG A 253 4.32 24.54 11.93
N GLU A 254 3.30 24.81 12.75
CA GLU A 254 2.91 23.96 13.88
C GLU A 254 2.46 22.57 13.39
N THR A 255 1.58 22.50 12.38
CA THR A 255 1.19 21.23 11.74
C THR A 255 2.40 20.49 11.17
N ALA A 256 3.28 21.20 10.44
CA ALA A 256 4.47 20.62 9.86
C ALA A 256 5.44 20.06 10.92
N PHE A 257 5.67 20.81 12.00
CA PHE A 257 6.51 20.39 13.11
C PHE A 257 5.96 19.14 13.80
N ALA A 258 4.65 19.11 14.07
CA ALA A 258 4.01 17.94 14.64
C ALA A 258 4.17 16.70 13.73
N ARG A 259 3.94 16.84 12.42
CA ARG A 259 4.07 15.73 11.45
C ARG A 259 5.52 15.25 11.27
N ASP A 260 6.49 16.14 11.22
CA ASP A 260 7.88 15.82 10.85
C ASP A 260 8.78 15.46 12.05
N HIS A 261 8.39 15.89 13.26
CA HIS A 261 9.12 15.67 14.49
C HIS A 261 8.33 14.91 15.55
N LEU A 262 7.17 15.41 15.96
CA LEU A 262 6.45 14.82 17.09
C LEU A 262 5.86 13.45 16.77
N VAL A 263 5.23 13.26 15.61
CA VAL A 263 4.68 11.96 15.19
C VAL A 263 5.79 10.91 15.03
N PRO A 264 6.94 11.18 14.38
CA PRO A 264 8.07 10.25 14.38
C PRO A 264 8.65 9.97 15.77
N LEU A 265 8.64 10.95 16.67
CA LEU A 265 9.03 10.75 18.06
C LEU A 265 8.08 9.77 18.74
N VAL A 266 6.77 9.98 18.68
CA VAL A 266 5.77 9.03 19.22
C VAL A 266 5.96 7.64 18.64
N ARG A 267 6.11 7.50 17.31
CA ARG A 267 6.37 6.21 16.65
C ARG A 267 7.63 5.49 17.14
N SER A 268 8.58 6.20 17.75
CA SER A 268 9.80 5.62 18.33
C SER A 268 9.63 5.09 19.76
N PHE A 269 8.55 5.45 20.47
CA PHE A 269 8.32 5.09 21.88
C PHE A 269 8.50 3.60 22.17
N PRO A 270 7.96 2.64 21.37
CA PRO A 270 8.12 1.21 21.64
C PRO A 270 9.59 0.73 21.67
N ARG A 271 10.51 1.51 21.10
CA ARG A 271 11.96 1.22 21.04
C ARG A 271 12.77 1.95 22.11
N LEU A 272 12.20 2.99 22.73
CA LEU A 272 12.86 3.71 23.82
C LEU A 272 12.74 2.91 25.12
N PRO A 273 13.79 2.81 25.95
CA PRO A 273 13.67 2.23 27.30
C PRO A 273 12.65 2.98 28.17
N ALA A 274 12.03 2.32 29.15
CA ALA A 274 11.01 2.89 30.05
C ALA A 274 11.41 4.24 30.66
N ALA A 275 12.56 4.30 31.33
CA ALA A 275 13.07 5.53 31.93
C ALA A 275 13.29 6.66 30.89
N ARG A 276 13.58 6.31 29.63
CA ARG A 276 13.71 7.28 28.55
C ARG A 276 12.35 7.74 28.03
N ARG A 277 11.33 6.87 27.97
CA ARG A 277 9.94 7.24 27.65
C ARG A 277 9.41 8.26 28.66
N GLU A 278 9.54 7.98 29.95
CA GLU A 278 9.12 8.87 31.04
C GLU A 278 9.80 10.24 30.98
N ARG A 279 11.14 10.28 30.87
CA ARG A 279 11.88 11.55 30.73
C ARG A 279 11.48 12.33 29.48
N THR A 280 11.21 11.64 28.38
CA THR A 280 10.79 12.28 27.12
C THR A 280 9.40 12.89 27.26
N ALA A 281 8.45 12.16 27.85
CA ALA A 281 7.10 12.64 28.09
C ALA A 281 7.08 13.82 29.08
N ALA A 282 7.84 13.74 30.18
CA ALA A 282 7.99 14.85 31.12
C ALA A 282 8.61 16.09 30.45
N THR A 283 9.61 15.91 29.58
CA THR A 283 10.19 17.01 28.80
C THR A 283 9.13 17.60 27.86
N ALA A 284 8.37 16.75 27.16
CA ALA A 284 7.31 17.15 26.25
C ALA A 284 6.24 17.99 26.95
N ALA A 285 5.77 17.56 28.13
CA ALA A 285 4.79 18.31 28.93
C ALA A 285 5.25 19.73 29.31
N ARG A 286 6.55 19.90 29.51
CA ARG A 286 7.15 21.20 29.84
C ARG A 286 7.28 22.11 28.62
N VAL A 287 7.66 21.57 27.46
CA VAL A 287 8.02 22.39 26.29
C VAL A 287 6.91 22.51 25.25
N LEU A 288 5.98 21.55 25.16
CA LEU A 288 4.88 21.56 24.20
C LEU A 288 3.64 22.21 24.83
N THR A 289 3.36 23.45 24.45
CA THR A 289 2.23 24.24 24.98
C THR A 289 1.19 24.55 23.90
N GLY A 290 0.07 25.15 24.30
CA GLY A 290 -1.00 25.61 23.41
C GLY A 290 -1.53 24.52 22.49
N PRO A 291 -1.46 24.70 21.15
CA PRO A 291 -2.12 23.82 20.17
C PRO A 291 -1.64 22.37 20.22
N PHE A 292 -0.43 22.11 20.74
CA PHE A 292 0.04 20.73 20.89
C PHE A 292 -0.70 19.96 22.00
N ARG A 293 -1.26 20.64 23.01
CA ARG A 293 -2.01 20.00 24.12
C ARG A 293 -3.50 19.87 23.83
N THR A 294 -4.07 20.85 23.11
CA THR A 294 -5.49 20.92 22.72
C THR A 294 -5.77 20.24 21.37
N GLY A 295 -4.74 19.67 20.73
CA GLY A 295 -4.85 18.99 19.46
C GLY A 295 -4.63 19.93 18.28
N VAL A 296 -3.69 19.56 17.41
CA VAL A 296 -3.43 20.28 16.16
C VAL A 296 -4.51 19.88 15.14
N PRO A 297 -5.43 20.78 14.72
CA PRO A 297 -6.64 20.39 13.99
C PRO A 297 -6.38 19.71 12.65
N GLU A 298 -5.37 20.17 11.91
CA GLU A 298 -5.01 19.62 10.60
C GLU A 298 -4.37 18.22 10.66
N LEU A 299 -4.04 17.70 11.84
CA LEU A 299 -3.49 16.35 11.96
C LEU A 299 -4.59 15.29 11.81
N PRO A 300 -4.28 14.15 11.15
CA PRO A 300 -5.15 12.98 11.19
C PRO A 300 -5.50 12.61 12.64
N PRO A 301 -6.72 12.12 12.93
CA PRO A 301 -7.23 11.95 14.30
C PRO A 301 -6.28 11.24 15.25
N LEU A 302 -5.68 10.14 14.80
CA LEU A 302 -4.76 9.37 15.61
C LEU A 302 -3.38 10.04 15.80
N GLU A 303 -2.92 10.82 14.82
CA GLU A 303 -1.70 11.63 14.95
C GLU A 303 -1.96 12.82 15.89
N ARG A 304 -3.16 13.41 15.85
CA ARG A 304 -3.62 14.47 16.75
C ARG A 304 -3.65 13.98 18.20
N ALA A 305 -4.33 12.87 18.48
CA ALA A 305 -4.39 12.27 19.80
C ALA A 305 -2.99 11.89 20.31
N ALA A 306 -2.17 11.26 19.48
CA ALA A 306 -0.80 10.90 19.82
C ALA A 306 0.07 12.10 20.24
N VAL A 307 -0.02 13.22 19.52
CA VAL A 307 0.72 14.45 19.84
C VAL A 307 0.18 15.09 21.11
N ALA A 308 -1.15 15.10 21.31
CA ALA A 308 -1.78 15.63 22.51
C ALA A 308 -1.37 14.85 23.77
N LEU A 309 -1.37 13.52 23.72
CA LEU A 309 -0.95 12.65 24.83
C LEU A 309 0.54 12.88 25.17
N LEU A 310 1.39 12.99 24.16
CA LEU A 310 2.81 13.33 24.35
C LEU A 310 2.96 14.70 25.02
N ALA A 311 2.23 15.72 24.54
CA ALA A 311 2.26 17.07 25.09
C ALA A 311 1.64 17.18 26.49
N ARG A 312 0.81 16.22 26.91
CA ARG A 312 0.29 16.10 28.28
C ARG A 312 1.25 15.38 29.22
N GLY A 313 2.29 14.73 28.69
CA GLY A 313 3.29 14.02 29.48
C GLY A 313 2.93 12.58 29.84
N ASP A 314 1.92 12.01 29.22
CA ASP A 314 1.49 10.64 29.50
C ASP A 314 2.32 9.64 28.69
N ALA A 315 3.34 9.06 29.32
CA ALA A 315 4.26 8.13 28.65
C ALA A 315 3.58 6.81 28.23
N GLU A 316 2.62 6.32 29.01
CA GLU A 316 1.93 5.05 28.79
C GLU A 316 0.90 5.19 27.67
N GLU A 317 0.09 6.25 27.70
CA GLU A 317 -0.86 6.54 26.62
C GLU A 317 -0.15 6.93 25.33
N THR A 318 0.98 7.65 25.40
CA THR A 318 1.80 7.91 24.21
C THR A 318 2.36 6.62 23.60
N LEU A 319 2.73 5.63 24.43
CA LEU A 319 3.16 4.31 23.96
C LEU A 319 1.99 3.55 23.31
N ALA A 320 0.79 3.59 23.89
CA ALA A 320 -0.41 3.01 23.29
C ALA A 320 -0.76 3.67 21.94
N ALA A 321 -0.67 5.00 21.86
CA ALA A 321 -0.85 5.77 20.63
C ALA A 321 0.21 5.42 19.58
N ALA A 322 1.45 5.16 19.97
CA ALA A 322 2.49 4.68 19.07
C ALA A 322 2.15 3.31 18.44
N TYR A 323 1.57 2.40 19.22
CA TYR A 323 1.10 1.11 18.70
C TYR A 323 -0.06 1.27 17.72
N ALA A 324 -1.02 2.15 18.04
CA ALA A 324 -2.14 2.46 17.16
C ALA A 324 -1.67 3.14 15.87
N LEU A 325 -0.72 4.09 15.90
CA LEU A 325 -0.18 4.72 14.69
C LEU A 325 0.45 3.71 13.72
N ALA A 326 1.07 2.67 14.26
CA ALA A 326 1.60 1.57 13.45
C ALA A 326 0.49 0.59 12.98
N ARG A 327 -0.64 0.54 13.67
CA ARG A 327 -1.74 -0.41 13.48
C ARG A 327 -3.12 0.28 13.65
N PRO A 328 -3.54 1.19 12.76
CA PRO A 328 -4.73 2.03 12.99
C PRO A 328 -6.05 1.27 13.13
N ALA A 329 -6.08 0.00 12.73
CA ALA A 329 -7.26 -0.86 12.87
C ALA A 329 -7.35 -1.57 14.23
N THR A 330 -6.31 -1.48 15.06
CA THR A 330 -6.25 -2.11 16.38
C THR A 330 -6.60 -1.10 17.46
N VAL A 331 -7.54 -1.44 18.34
CA VAL A 331 -7.84 -0.64 19.54
C VAL A 331 -6.72 -0.87 20.55
N CYS A 332 -5.96 0.19 20.84
CA CYS A 332 -4.76 0.13 21.69
C CYS A 332 -4.93 0.79 23.05
N ALA A 333 -6.01 1.53 23.26
CA ALA A 333 -6.38 2.14 24.53
C ALA A 333 -7.90 2.06 24.71
N PRO A 334 -8.39 2.18 25.96
CA PRO A 334 -9.81 2.34 26.24
C PRO A 334 -10.40 3.47 25.40
N LEU A 335 -11.62 3.27 24.90
CA LEU A 335 -12.33 4.27 24.12
C LEU A 335 -13.61 4.64 24.84
N SER A 336 -13.84 5.93 25.04
CA SER A 336 -15.11 6.48 25.49
C SER A 336 -15.99 6.81 24.29
N THR A 337 -17.31 6.75 24.48
CA THR A 337 -18.28 7.08 23.43
C THR A 337 -19.29 8.06 24.00
N GLY A 338 -19.41 9.23 23.37
CA GLY A 338 -20.35 10.27 23.77
C GLY A 338 -21.79 9.93 23.35
N PRO A 339 -22.79 10.64 23.90
CA PRO A 339 -24.19 10.46 23.54
C PRO A 339 -24.48 10.80 22.06
N ASP A 340 -23.63 11.61 21.42
CA ASP A 340 -23.69 11.95 19.99
C ASP A 340 -22.96 10.93 19.08
N GLY A 341 -22.41 9.85 19.65
CA GLY A 341 -21.69 8.81 18.93
C GLY A 341 -20.22 9.11 18.64
N ARG A 342 -19.68 10.24 19.13
CA ARG A 342 -18.24 10.53 19.06
C ARG A 342 -17.44 9.55 19.88
N VAL A 343 -16.27 9.19 19.40
CA VAL A 343 -15.34 8.28 20.07
C VAL A 343 -14.05 9.01 20.38
N ALA A 344 -13.70 9.09 21.66
CA ALA A 344 -12.43 9.65 22.10
C ALA A 344 -11.47 8.58 22.61
N TRP A 345 -10.18 8.89 22.50
CA TRP A 345 -9.07 8.12 23.07
C TRP A 345 -9.04 8.30 24.59
N GLY A 346 -9.52 7.31 25.34
CA GLY A 346 -9.67 7.41 26.79
C GLY A 346 -10.62 8.54 27.25
N GLY A 347 -10.88 8.62 28.55
CA GLY A 347 -11.43 9.81 29.22
C GLY A 347 -12.72 10.40 28.61
N ASP A 348 -12.74 11.74 28.51
CA ASP A 348 -13.87 12.58 28.12
C ASP A 348 -14.13 12.55 26.60
N PRO A 349 -15.33 12.12 26.13
CA PRO A 349 -15.69 12.08 24.71
C PRO A 349 -15.74 13.47 24.03
N GLU A 350 -15.77 14.57 24.78
CA GLU A 350 -15.81 15.93 24.23
C GLU A 350 -14.42 16.52 23.95
N ASP A 351 -13.35 15.85 24.37
CA ASP A 351 -11.97 16.32 24.13
C ASP A 351 -11.57 16.18 22.65
N VAL A 352 -11.69 17.29 21.90
CA VAL A 352 -11.36 17.39 20.47
C VAL A 352 -9.93 16.90 20.15
N ALA A 353 -8.99 17.03 21.09
CA ALA A 353 -7.62 16.56 20.90
C ALA A 353 -7.54 15.03 20.83
N LEU A 354 -8.44 14.36 21.56
CA LEU A 354 -8.51 12.91 21.69
C LEU A 354 -9.63 12.29 20.86
N ASP A 355 -10.45 13.10 20.17
CA ASP A 355 -11.45 12.62 19.21
C ASP A 355 -10.78 11.80 18.09
N ILE A 356 -11.15 10.52 18.02
CA ILE A 356 -10.74 9.57 17.00
C ILE A 356 -11.96 8.93 16.28
N THR A 357 -13.12 9.58 16.33
CA THR A 357 -14.40 9.10 15.76
C THR A 357 -14.25 8.64 14.32
N GLU A 358 -13.49 9.39 13.53
CA GLU A 358 -13.16 9.10 12.15
C GLU A 358 -12.45 7.74 11.94
N VAL A 359 -11.74 7.21 12.92
CA VAL A 359 -11.09 5.88 12.81
C VAL A 359 -12.14 4.78 12.65
N GLY A 360 -13.36 5.02 13.14
CA GLY A 360 -14.54 4.17 12.94
C GLY A 360 -14.56 2.92 13.81
N HIS A 361 -13.90 2.96 14.98
CA HIS A 361 -13.92 1.83 15.91
C HIS A 361 -15.33 1.48 16.39
N GLN A 362 -16.22 2.46 16.55
CA GLN A 362 -17.62 2.34 16.97
C GLN A 362 -18.47 1.40 16.10
N TYR A 363 -18.08 1.18 14.84
CA TYR A 363 -18.85 0.35 13.91
C TYR A 363 -18.41 -1.12 13.89
N ARG A 364 -17.53 -1.52 14.80
CA ARG A 364 -17.02 -2.89 14.87
C ARG A 364 -17.44 -3.53 16.19
N THR A 365 -17.57 -4.85 16.16
CA THR A 365 -18.04 -5.64 17.30
C THR A 365 -16.93 -6.50 17.88
N PHE A 366 -17.08 -6.90 19.15
CA PHE A 366 -16.20 -7.87 19.77
C PHE A 366 -16.09 -9.16 18.92
N GLY A 367 -14.87 -9.65 18.73
CA GLY A 367 -14.55 -10.79 17.86
C GLY A 367 -14.21 -10.43 16.40
N THR A 368 -14.80 -9.36 15.85
CA THR A 368 -14.37 -8.81 14.54
C THR A 368 -13.29 -7.73 14.70
N MET A 369 -13.29 -7.04 15.84
CA MET A 369 -12.27 -6.06 16.21
C MET A 369 -10.90 -6.67 16.46
N ARG A 370 -9.86 -5.91 16.12
CA ARG A 370 -8.51 -6.18 16.59
C ARG A 370 -8.29 -5.42 17.87
N LEU A 371 -8.11 -6.16 18.96
CA LEU A 371 -7.89 -5.60 20.28
C LEU A 371 -6.42 -5.80 20.67
N MET A 372 -5.81 -4.77 21.24
CA MET A 372 -4.45 -4.89 21.75
C MET A 372 -4.48 -5.67 23.06
N ASN A 373 -3.64 -6.70 23.11
CA ASN A 373 -3.35 -7.40 24.35
C ASN A 373 -1.95 -7.05 24.80
N ARG A 374 -1.84 -6.19 25.80
CA ARG A 374 -0.57 -5.76 26.35
C ARG A 374 -0.12 -6.74 27.42
N LEU A 375 1.06 -7.32 27.22
CA LEU A 375 1.76 -8.05 28.26
C LEU A 375 2.10 -7.05 29.37
N THR A 376 1.81 -7.38 30.63
CA THR A 376 2.16 -6.55 31.79
C THR A 376 3.31 -7.16 32.56
N ARG A 377 3.40 -8.50 32.58
CA ARG A 377 4.48 -9.25 33.22
C ARG A 377 4.87 -10.48 32.41
N ALA A 378 6.17 -10.74 32.33
CA ALA A 378 6.73 -11.97 31.78
C ALA A 378 7.93 -12.43 32.59
N THR A 379 7.72 -13.38 33.50
CA THR A 379 8.77 -13.89 34.40
C THR A 379 8.91 -15.41 34.28
N VAL A 380 10.11 -15.90 34.61
CA VAL A 380 10.38 -17.34 34.70
C VAL A 380 10.59 -17.68 36.16
N GLU A 381 9.72 -18.53 36.71
CA GLU A 381 9.75 -18.94 38.12
C GLU A 381 9.77 -20.47 38.20
N LYS A 382 10.79 -21.04 38.84
CA LYS A 382 10.94 -22.50 39.04
C LYS A 382 10.75 -23.34 37.76
N GLY A 383 11.18 -22.83 36.60
CA GLY A 383 11.08 -23.53 35.31
C GLY A 383 9.72 -23.44 34.60
N VAL A 384 8.82 -22.60 35.11
CA VAL A 384 7.52 -22.28 34.51
C VAL A 384 7.53 -20.82 34.03
N LEU A 385 6.96 -20.57 32.86
CA LEU A 385 6.77 -19.22 32.33
C LEU A 385 5.46 -18.65 32.87
N LEU A 386 5.54 -17.56 33.63
CA LEU A 386 4.39 -16.79 34.09
C LEU A 386 4.20 -15.60 33.15
N LEU A 387 3.04 -15.52 32.51
CA LEU A 387 2.64 -14.38 31.69
C LEU A 387 1.38 -13.76 32.29
N GLU A 388 1.38 -12.44 32.38
CA GLU A 388 0.22 -11.63 32.72
C GLU A 388 0.05 -10.57 31.65
N GLY A 389 -1.20 -10.23 31.36
CA GLY A 389 -1.49 -9.16 30.43
C GLY A 389 -2.89 -8.62 30.58
N ARG A 390 -3.17 -7.62 29.76
CA ARG A 390 -4.43 -6.89 29.70
C ARG A 390 -4.85 -6.72 28.25
N LEU A 391 -6.01 -7.27 27.90
CA LEU A 391 -6.70 -7.01 26.64
C LEU A 391 -7.53 -5.74 26.80
N VAL A 392 -7.34 -4.77 25.92
CA VAL A 392 -8.11 -3.53 25.93
C VAL A 392 -9.51 -3.79 25.36
N LEU A 393 -10.55 -3.29 26.02
CA LEU A 393 -11.93 -3.29 25.53
C LEU A 393 -12.40 -1.85 25.27
N PRO A 394 -13.11 -1.59 24.16
CA PRO A 394 -13.80 -0.32 23.99
C PRO A 394 -15.10 -0.28 24.79
N GLY A 395 -15.57 0.90 25.18
CA GLY A 395 -16.81 1.03 25.98
C GLY A 395 -18.11 0.63 25.25
N HIS A 396 -18.12 0.58 23.92
CA HIS A 396 -19.33 0.34 23.12
C HIS A 396 -19.56 -1.13 22.72
N THR A 397 -18.58 -2.03 22.91
CA THR A 397 -18.73 -3.44 22.55
C THR A 397 -17.80 -4.34 23.36
N GLY A 398 -18.25 -5.55 23.70
CA GLY A 398 -17.48 -6.51 24.48
C GLY A 398 -18.35 -7.24 25.49
N PRO A 399 -17.79 -8.27 26.13
CA PRO A 399 -18.41 -8.88 27.30
C PRO A 399 -18.55 -7.85 28.42
N GLY A 400 -19.74 -7.72 29.01
CA GLY A 400 -19.95 -6.84 30.16
C GLY A 400 -19.28 -7.35 31.45
N PRO A 401 -19.21 -6.50 32.50
CA PRO A 401 -18.76 -6.94 33.81
C PRO A 401 -19.59 -8.13 34.31
N GLY A 402 -18.93 -9.24 34.68
CA GLY A 402 -19.58 -10.46 35.17
C GLY A 402 -19.96 -11.49 34.09
N ALA A 403 -19.81 -11.18 32.80
CA ALA A 403 -20.00 -12.15 31.73
C ALA A 403 -19.01 -13.34 31.86
N PRO A 404 -19.41 -14.59 31.54
CA PRO A 404 -18.53 -15.74 31.64
C PRO A 404 -17.44 -15.66 30.57
N LEU A 405 -16.18 -15.64 31.01
CA LEU A 405 -15.00 -15.55 30.15
C LEU A 405 -14.19 -16.83 30.21
N THR A 406 -13.76 -17.32 29.05
CA THR A 406 -12.71 -18.33 28.95
C THR A 406 -11.58 -17.84 28.05
N ALA A 407 -10.35 -18.21 28.37
CA ALA A 407 -9.20 -17.79 27.58
C ALA A 407 -8.17 -18.91 27.43
N ALA A 408 -7.52 -18.92 26.26
CA ALA A 408 -6.46 -19.86 25.93
C ALA A 408 -5.29 -19.13 25.26
N LEU A 409 -4.08 -19.43 25.72
CA LEU A 409 -2.86 -18.92 25.15
C LEU A 409 -2.26 -19.94 24.17
N GLU A 410 -2.21 -19.58 22.89
CA GLU A 410 -1.67 -20.41 21.81
C GLU A 410 -0.25 -19.98 21.42
N PHE A 411 0.67 -20.93 21.35
CA PHE A 411 1.98 -20.76 20.73
C PHE A 411 2.01 -21.46 19.38
N ARG A 412 2.34 -20.71 18.32
CA ARG A 412 2.38 -21.23 16.94
C ARG A 412 3.77 -21.11 16.33
N ALA A 413 4.25 -22.19 15.72
CA ALA A 413 5.50 -22.19 14.98
C ALA A 413 5.40 -21.30 13.74
N ARG A 414 6.44 -20.51 13.43
CA ARG A 414 6.43 -19.55 12.31
C ARG A 414 6.32 -20.15 10.91
N ASP A 415 6.64 -21.43 10.75
CA ASP A 415 6.39 -22.15 9.49
C ASP A 415 4.92 -22.58 9.34
N GLY A 416 4.08 -22.27 10.32
CA GLY A 416 2.64 -22.46 10.33
C GLY A 416 2.19 -23.88 10.61
N ALA A 417 3.12 -24.84 10.73
CA ALA A 417 2.84 -26.27 10.75
C ALA A 417 2.28 -26.77 12.08
N ARG A 418 2.50 -26.04 13.19
CA ARG A 418 2.16 -26.50 14.55
C ARG A 418 1.72 -25.36 15.45
N ALA A 419 0.75 -25.65 16.30
CA ALA A 419 0.27 -24.79 17.36
C ALA A 419 0.03 -25.61 18.64
N VAL A 420 0.25 -25.01 19.81
CA VAL A 420 0.00 -25.62 21.12
C VAL A 420 -0.70 -24.59 22.00
N ALA A 421 -1.89 -24.93 22.50
CA ALA A 421 -2.67 -24.09 23.39
C ALA A 421 -2.47 -24.46 24.87
N PHE A 422 -2.51 -23.44 25.72
CA PHE A 422 -2.44 -23.54 27.18
C PHE A 422 -3.67 -22.83 27.77
N PRO A 423 -4.37 -23.44 28.75
CA PRO A 423 -5.46 -22.76 29.43
C PRO A 423 -4.92 -21.57 30.23
N VAL A 424 -5.66 -20.47 30.24
CA VAL A 424 -5.43 -19.32 31.12
C VAL A 424 -6.13 -19.60 32.45
N GLN A 425 -5.42 -19.46 33.57
CA GLN A 425 -5.96 -19.83 34.88
C GLN A 425 -6.83 -18.74 35.50
N ASP A 426 -6.54 -17.47 35.19
CA ASP A 426 -7.29 -16.33 35.71
C ASP A 426 -7.60 -15.39 34.55
N VAL A 427 -8.87 -15.07 34.35
CA VAL A 427 -9.36 -14.13 33.34
C VAL A 427 -10.53 -13.35 33.92
N ARG A 428 -10.40 -12.02 33.97
CA ARG A 428 -11.38 -11.15 34.62
C ARG A 428 -11.57 -9.86 33.85
N HIS A 429 -12.80 -9.39 33.83
CA HIS A 429 -13.13 -8.05 33.35
C HIS A 429 -12.73 -7.01 34.41
N ASP A 430 -12.03 -5.94 34.03
CA ASP A 430 -11.57 -4.88 34.95
C ASP A 430 -12.16 -3.48 34.65
N GLY A 431 -13.20 -3.42 33.81
CA GLY A 431 -13.98 -2.21 33.51
C GLY A 431 -13.82 -1.80 32.05
N ASP A 432 -12.61 -1.42 31.67
CA ASP A 432 -12.20 -1.02 30.31
C ASP A 432 -11.30 -2.07 29.63
N GLY A 433 -11.24 -3.28 30.20
CA GLY A 433 -10.40 -4.35 29.68
C GLY A 433 -10.66 -5.72 30.31
N ILE A 434 -9.84 -6.68 29.88
CA ILE A 434 -9.79 -8.03 30.41
C ILE A 434 -8.35 -8.31 30.85
N THR A 435 -8.16 -8.51 32.16
CA THR A 435 -6.89 -8.97 32.72
C THR A 435 -6.82 -10.48 32.69
N TRP A 436 -5.62 -11.01 32.48
CA TRP A 436 -5.42 -12.44 32.44
C TRP A 436 -4.05 -12.86 32.98
N ARG A 437 -3.99 -14.06 33.53
CA ARG A 437 -2.76 -14.69 34.05
C ARG A 437 -2.66 -16.14 33.56
N ALA A 438 -1.50 -16.47 33.00
CA ALA A 438 -1.17 -17.78 32.45
C ALA A 438 0.14 -18.34 33.05
N ARG A 439 0.09 -19.54 33.61
CA ARG A 439 1.24 -20.36 34.03
C ARG A 439 1.49 -21.44 32.98
N ILE A 440 2.65 -21.40 32.34
CA ILE A 440 2.94 -22.17 31.12
C ILE A 440 4.17 -23.04 31.34
N ASP A 441 3.98 -24.36 31.37
CA ASP A 441 5.07 -25.32 31.34
C ASP A 441 5.51 -25.58 29.89
N VAL A 442 6.30 -24.62 29.37
CA VAL A 442 6.88 -24.69 28.03
C VAL A 442 7.78 -25.94 27.89
N THR A 443 8.50 -26.29 28.96
CA THR A 443 9.45 -27.41 28.99
C THR A 443 8.77 -28.75 28.77
N ARG A 444 7.55 -28.96 29.26
CA ARG A 444 6.82 -30.23 29.11
C ARG A 444 5.94 -30.29 27.86
N ARG A 445 5.21 -29.22 27.51
CA ARG A 445 4.24 -29.29 26.41
C ARG A 445 4.78 -28.87 25.06
N LEU A 446 5.77 -27.96 24.99
CA LEU A 446 6.28 -27.47 23.73
C LEU A 446 7.44 -28.35 23.23
N ARG A 447 7.15 -29.21 22.24
CA ARG A 447 8.06 -30.26 21.71
C ARG A 447 8.49 -29.94 20.26
N PRO A 448 9.58 -29.18 20.04
CA PRO A 448 10.01 -28.80 18.70
C PRO A 448 10.65 -30.01 18.00
N LEU A 449 10.45 -30.13 16.69
CA LEU A 449 10.98 -31.19 15.83
C LEU A 449 12.43 -30.92 15.41
N GLY A 450 13.05 -29.79 15.81
CA GLY A 450 14.47 -29.51 15.56
C GLY A 450 14.70 -28.17 14.83
N PRO A 451 15.62 -28.08 13.84
CA PRO A 451 16.15 -26.81 13.32
C PRO A 451 15.16 -25.98 12.48
N ARG A 452 13.93 -26.46 12.25
CA ARG A 452 12.89 -25.73 11.51
C ARG A 452 12.01 -24.88 12.42
N ASP A 453 11.68 -25.38 13.60
CA ASP A 453 10.76 -24.73 14.56
C ASP A 453 11.52 -23.91 15.60
N THR A 454 12.31 -22.96 15.11
CA THR A 454 13.23 -22.18 15.96
C THR A 454 12.58 -20.96 16.61
N ALA A 455 11.38 -20.55 16.18
CA ALA A 455 10.65 -19.41 16.71
C ALA A 455 9.15 -19.69 16.72
N TRP A 456 8.50 -19.34 17.83
CA TRP A 456 7.09 -19.55 18.10
C TRP A 456 6.46 -18.24 18.56
N ASP A 457 5.40 -17.81 17.88
CA ASP A 457 4.67 -16.58 18.21
C ASP A 457 3.51 -16.91 19.15
N ALA A 458 3.22 -16.02 20.11
CA ALA A 458 2.17 -16.22 21.12
C ALA A 458 0.92 -15.39 20.82
N ARG A 459 -0.26 -15.99 21.04
CA ARG A 459 -1.56 -15.34 20.86
C ARG A 459 -2.51 -15.70 21.99
N LEU A 460 -3.32 -14.75 22.43
CA LEU A 460 -4.43 -14.99 23.32
C LEU A 460 -5.72 -15.13 22.51
N THR A 461 -6.45 -16.20 22.77
CA THR A 461 -7.87 -16.31 22.41
C THR A 461 -8.70 -16.02 23.67
N VAL A 462 -9.65 -15.10 23.58
CA VAL A 462 -10.67 -14.85 24.61
C VAL A 462 -12.03 -15.16 24.00
N GLN A 463 -12.84 -15.91 24.74
CA GLN A 463 -14.16 -16.37 24.37
C GLN A 463 -15.13 -15.85 25.43
N ALA A 464 -16.15 -15.11 24.99
CA ALA A 464 -17.22 -14.58 25.85
C ALA A 464 -18.49 -15.42 25.68
N ASP A 465 -19.35 -15.42 26.71
CA ASP A 465 -20.71 -15.98 26.67
C ASP A 465 -20.79 -17.47 26.30
N GLY A 466 -19.78 -18.24 26.70
CA GLY A 466 -19.71 -19.67 26.45
C GLY A 466 -19.08 -20.07 25.10
N PRO A 467 -19.13 -21.36 24.73
CA PRO A 467 -18.39 -21.90 23.58
C PRO A 467 -18.79 -21.32 22.21
N ASP A 468 -20.06 -20.93 22.05
CA ASP A 468 -20.63 -20.43 20.79
C ASP A 468 -20.66 -18.89 20.71
N GLY A 469 -20.25 -18.20 21.78
CA GLY A 469 -20.20 -16.75 21.80
C GLY A 469 -19.09 -16.14 20.92
N PRO A 470 -18.92 -14.82 20.97
CA PRO A 470 -17.94 -14.15 20.13
C PRO A 470 -16.50 -14.42 20.61
N ARG A 471 -15.63 -14.75 19.65
CA ARG A 471 -14.23 -15.11 19.88
C ARG A 471 -13.29 -13.99 19.45
N SER A 472 -12.48 -13.47 20.36
CA SER A 472 -11.42 -12.50 20.07
C SER A 472 -10.04 -13.17 20.07
N VAL A 473 -9.22 -12.88 19.05
CA VAL A 473 -7.84 -13.38 18.95
C VAL A 473 -6.88 -12.19 18.83
N SER A 474 -5.92 -12.13 19.76
CA SER A 474 -4.95 -11.05 19.87
C SER A 474 -3.51 -11.56 19.94
N ASP A 475 -2.58 -10.89 19.26
CA ASP A 475 -1.15 -11.08 19.49
C ASP A 475 -0.77 -10.41 20.82
N LEU A 476 0.24 -10.95 21.52
CA LEU A 476 0.72 -10.38 22.79
C LEU A 476 1.74 -9.26 22.55
N PHE A 477 1.37 -8.02 22.82
CA PHE A 477 2.21 -6.83 22.66
C PHE A 477 3.08 -6.56 23.88
N ALA A 478 4.36 -6.28 23.68
CA ALA A 478 5.30 -5.92 24.75
C ALA A 478 6.37 -4.97 24.22
N PRO A 479 6.76 -3.91 24.96
CA PRO A 479 7.95 -3.13 24.66
C PRO A 479 9.22 -4.01 24.68
N GLN A 480 10.23 -3.61 23.90
CA GLN A 480 11.47 -4.39 23.74
C GLN A 480 12.24 -4.60 25.05
N ASP A 481 12.06 -3.71 26.03
CA ASP A 481 12.70 -3.73 27.34
C ASP A 481 11.91 -4.48 28.42
N GLN A 482 10.65 -4.84 28.16
CA GLN A 482 9.78 -5.46 29.16
C GLN A 482 10.12 -6.93 29.43
N VAL A 483 10.60 -7.64 28.42
CA VAL A 483 11.02 -9.03 28.54
C VAL A 483 12.53 -9.04 28.68
N ALA A 484 13.00 -9.05 29.93
CA ALA A 484 14.42 -9.30 30.19
C ALA A 484 14.85 -10.62 29.54
N PRO A 485 16.12 -10.80 29.16
CA PRO A 485 16.66 -12.10 28.78
C PRO A 485 16.60 -13.04 30.00
N ALA A 486 15.43 -13.63 30.25
CA ALA A 486 15.18 -14.45 31.42
C ALA A 486 16.14 -15.65 31.43
N ALA A 487 16.39 -16.21 32.62
CA ALA A 487 17.04 -17.50 32.77
C ALA A 487 16.32 -18.51 31.86
N GLY A 488 17.02 -18.97 30.82
CA GLY A 488 16.38 -19.69 29.74
C GLY A 488 15.77 -21.01 30.23
N LEU A 489 14.58 -21.33 29.73
CA LEU A 489 13.81 -22.52 30.11
C LEU A 489 14.37 -23.76 29.39
N PRO A 490 14.55 -24.92 30.05
CA PRO A 490 15.05 -26.11 29.38
C PRO A 490 14.16 -26.55 28.21
N ALA A 491 14.73 -26.78 27.03
CA ALA A 491 13.99 -27.34 25.90
C ALA A 491 14.17 -28.86 25.81
N ARG A 492 13.12 -29.57 25.36
CA ARG A 492 13.16 -31.01 25.04
C ARG A 492 12.74 -31.24 23.58
N PRO A 493 13.60 -30.97 22.59
CA PRO A 493 13.30 -31.28 21.18
C PRO A 493 13.17 -32.78 20.92
N ARG A 494 12.33 -33.16 19.96
CA ARG A 494 12.15 -34.57 19.55
C ARG A 494 13.38 -35.15 18.86
N LEU A 495 14.14 -34.34 18.10
CA LEU A 495 15.41 -34.73 17.47
C LEU A 495 16.64 -34.51 18.38
N GLY A 496 16.45 -34.47 19.70
CA GLY A 496 17.53 -34.32 20.68
C GLY A 496 17.97 -32.88 20.98
N ARG A 497 18.60 -32.68 22.15
CA ARG A 497 19.04 -31.36 22.67
C ARG A 497 20.13 -30.67 21.83
N LEU A 498 20.69 -31.36 20.84
CA LEU A 498 21.75 -30.85 19.94
C LEU A 498 21.27 -29.76 18.97
N THR A 499 19.96 -29.67 18.70
CA THR A 499 19.36 -28.66 17.80
C THR A 499 18.95 -27.37 18.51
N GLY A 500 18.96 -27.40 19.84
CA GLY A 500 18.57 -26.33 20.75
C GLY A 500 18.15 -26.93 22.09
N ASP A 501 18.57 -26.31 23.18
CA ASP A 501 18.43 -26.84 24.55
C ASP A 501 17.77 -25.83 25.49
N THR A 502 17.46 -24.63 25.01
CA THR A 502 16.93 -23.55 25.83
C THR A 502 15.89 -22.72 25.09
N TRP A 503 14.70 -22.61 25.66
CA TRP A 503 13.68 -21.65 25.29
C TRP A 503 14.01 -20.27 25.87
N GLU A 504 14.06 -19.28 24.99
CA GLU A 504 14.34 -17.89 25.33
C GLU A 504 13.13 -17.03 24.95
N PRO A 505 12.45 -16.41 25.92
CA PRO A 505 11.48 -15.37 25.68
C PRO A 505 12.15 -14.15 25.04
N TYR A 506 11.51 -13.57 24.04
CA TYR A 506 11.99 -12.33 23.42
C TYR A 506 10.82 -11.58 22.77
N VAL A 507 11.03 -10.29 22.53
CA VAL A 507 10.13 -9.45 21.76
C VAL A 507 10.60 -9.37 20.31
N THR A 508 9.66 -9.52 19.38
CA THR A 508 9.95 -9.48 17.94
C THR A 508 10.12 -8.04 17.45
N LEU A 509 10.63 -7.85 16.22
CA LEU A 509 10.67 -6.52 15.58
C LEU A 509 9.28 -5.89 15.33
N LYS A 510 8.21 -6.65 15.55
CA LYS A 510 6.82 -6.18 15.48
C LYS A 510 6.22 -5.96 16.87
N ASP A 511 7.06 -5.96 17.91
CA ASP A 511 6.67 -5.72 19.31
C ASP A 511 5.75 -6.81 19.88
N HIS A 512 5.79 -8.01 19.31
CA HIS A 512 5.05 -9.17 19.82
C HIS A 512 5.94 -10.07 20.66
N PHE A 513 5.40 -10.64 21.74
CA PHE A 513 6.04 -11.68 22.53
C PHE A 513 6.17 -12.99 21.73
N ALA A 514 7.35 -13.59 21.78
CA ALA A 514 7.63 -14.87 21.14
C ALA A 514 8.65 -15.68 21.94
N LEU A 515 8.70 -16.99 21.66
CA LEU A 515 9.72 -17.89 22.18
C LEU A 515 10.67 -18.30 21.07
N ARG A 516 11.98 -18.25 21.35
CA ARG A 516 13.02 -18.72 20.44
C ARG A 516 13.77 -19.90 21.03
N LEU A 517 14.04 -20.91 20.20
CA LEU A 517 14.88 -22.04 20.57
C LEU A 517 16.36 -21.68 20.35
N THR A 518 17.10 -21.54 21.46
CA THR A 518 18.54 -21.25 21.49
C THR A 518 19.37 -22.48 21.88
N ALA A 519 20.65 -22.44 21.54
CA ALA A 519 21.62 -23.48 21.90
C ALA A 519 22.64 -22.86 22.85
N ARG A 520 22.51 -23.08 24.16
CA ARG A 520 23.36 -22.47 25.21
C ARG A 520 24.46 -23.41 25.71
N ARG A 521 24.31 -24.74 25.73
CA ARG A 521 25.39 -25.66 26.15
C ARG A 521 26.46 -25.87 25.07
N PRO A 522 27.74 -26.10 25.42
CA PRO A 522 28.82 -26.36 24.46
C PRO A 522 28.49 -27.43 23.40
N PRO A 523 27.97 -28.63 23.72
CA PRO A 523 27.62 -29.62 22.71
C PRO A 523 26.49 -29.16 21.78
N ALA A 524 25.52 -28.38 22.29
CA ALA A 524 24.44 -27.82 21.47
C ALA A 524 24.93 -26.64 20.59
N ARG A 525 25.87 -25.82 21.07
CA ARG A 525 26.51 -24.76 20.27
C ARG A 525 27.36 -25.36 19.16
N THR A 526 28.16 -26.38 19.48
CA THR A 526 29.00 -27.10 18.53
C THR A 526 28.14 -27.85 17.52
N ALA A 527 27.09 -28.56 17.95
CA ALA A 527 26.14 -29.19 17.03
C ALA A 527 25.36 -28.18 16.19
N ARG A 528 24.94 -27.03 16.72
CA ARG A 528 24.27 -25.97 15.93
C ARG A 528 25.23 -25.27 14.98
N ARG A 529 26.49 -25.09 15.35
CA ARG A 529 27.58 -24.64 14.46
C ARG A 529 27.85 -25.69 13.41
N LEU A 530 27.94 -26.98 13.75
CA LEU A 530 28.11 -28.11 12.84
C LEU A 530 26.89 -28.35 11.95
N VAL A 531 25.66 -28.06 12.39
CA VAL A 531 24.44 -28.11 11.56
C VAL A 531 24.37 -26.87 10.66
N ARG A 532 24.71 -25.67 11.14
CA ARG A 532 24.88 -24.47 10.29
C ARG A 532 26.03 -24.62 9.30
N TYR A 533 27.11 -25.28 9.72
CA TYR A 533 28.30 -25.56 8.95
C TYR A 533 28.01 -26.68 7.97
N ALA A 534 27.45 -27.82 8.36
CA ALA A 534 26.95 -28.89 7.48
C ALA A 534 25.94 -28.35 6.47
N THR A 535 24.94 -27.56 6.88
CA THR A 535 24.01 -26.90 5.94
C THR A 535 24.69 -25.86 5.02
N ARG A 536 25.96 -25.52 5.27
CA ARG A 536 26.88 -24.70 4.45
C ARG A 536 28.09 -25.48 3.87
N PHE A 537 28.32 -26.74 4.23
CA PHE A 537 29.54 -27.53 3.95
C PHE A 537 29.40 -28.21 2.60
N ARG A 538 30.48 -28.34 1.81
CA ARG A 538 30.42 -28.84 0.43
C ARG A 538 29.63 -30.16 0.22
N PRO A 539 29.69 -31.18 1.11
CA PRO A 539 28.92 -32.42 0.96
C PRO A 539 27.43 -32.28 1.32
N ALA A 540 27.07 -31.49 2.33
CA ALA A 540 25.67 -31.21 2.66
C ALA A 540 25.09 -30.06 1.82
N ARG A 541 25.92 -29.25 1.16
CA ARG A 541 25.59 -28.47 -0.02
C ARG A 541 25.34 -29.41 -1.20
N LYS A 542 26.12 -30.48 -1.43
CA LYS A 542 25.83 -31.54 -2.41
C LYS A 542 24.55 -32.30 -2.09
N ALA A 543 24.29 -32.71 -0.84
CA ALA A 543 23.06 -33.38 -0.42
C ALA A 543 21.86 -32.43 -0.42
N LYS A 544 22.03 -31.15 -0.06
CA LYS A 544 21.01 -30.10 -0.24
C LYS A 544 20.85 -29.71 -1.70
N LEU A 545 21.85 -29.89 -2.56
CA LEU A 545 21.81 -29.75 -4.03
C LEU A 545 21.24 -31.00 -4.70
N LEU A 546 21.33 -32.18 -4.07
CA LEU A 546 20.73 -33.44 -4.49
C LEU A 546 19.28 -33.49 -4.06
N VAL A 547 18.94 -33.08 -2.83
CA VAL A 547 17.58 -32.85 -2.38
C VAL A 547 16.98 -31.63 -3.08
N ARG A 548 17.71 -30.53 -3.32
CA ARG A 548 17.28 -29.46 -4.26
C ARG A 548 17.33 -29.90 -5.72
N GLY A 549 18.04 -30.97 -6.05
CA GLY A 549 18.17 -31.48 -7.42
C GLY A 549 17.05 -32.45 -7.73
N VAL A 550 16.65 -33.27 -6.77
CA VAL A 550 15.48 -34.15 -6.74
C VAL A 550 14.23 -33.30 -6.53
N ARG A 551 14.21 -32.40 -5.55
CA ARG A 551 13.15 -31.39 -5.40
C ARG A 551 13.13 -30.44 -6.58
N GLY A 552 14.25 -30.10 -7.19
CA GLY A 552 14.34 -29.29 -8.40
C GLY A 552 13.98 -30.06 -9.67
N ARG A 553 14.12 -31.39 -9.69
CA ARG A 553 13.60 -32.30 -10.72
C ARG A 553 12.09 -32.48 -10.54
N LEU A 554 11.60 -32.72 -9.33
CA LEU A 554 10.18 -32.78 -8.96
C LEU A 554 9.49 -31.44 -9.18
N ASP A 555 10.14 -30.33 -8.84
CA ASP A 555 9.71 -28.96 -9.12
C ASP A 555 9.82 -28.68 -10.62
N ARG A 556 10.77 -29.29 -11.36
CA ARG A 556 10.76 -29.31 -12.84
C ARG A 556 9.53 -30.03 -13.37
N TYR A 557 9.23 -31.25 -12.90
CA TYR A 557 8.04 -32.01 -13.29
C TYR A 557 6.73 -31.31 -12.90
N ARG A 558 6.74 -30.55 -11.80
CA ARG A 558 5.64 -29.68 -11.37
C ARG A 558 5.64 -28.32 -12.06
N SER A 559 6.76 -27.93 -12.68
CA SER A 559 6.92 -26.62 -13.32
C SER A 559 5.99 -26.52 -14.51
N ARG A 560 5.52 -25.29 -14.71
CA ARG A 560 4.72 -24.91 -15.86
C ARG A 560 5.45 -25.21 -17.19
N GLY A 561 6.77 -25.02 -17.23
CA GLY A 561 7.59 -25.28 -18.42
C GLY A 561 7.59 -26.75 -18.86
N PHE A 562 7.95 -27.67 -17.96
CA PHE A 562 7.94 -29.11 -18.29
C PHE A 562 6.55 -29.60 -18.67
N LYS A 563 5.53 -29.19 -17.92
CA LYS A 563 4.13 -29.53 -18.20
C LYS A 563 3.68 -29.04 -19.58
N ALA A 564 4.05 -27.82 -19.96
CA ALA A 564 3.76 -27.28 -21.28
C ALA A 564 4.46 -28.08 -22.39
N THR A 565 5.74 -28.44 -22.20
CA THR A 565 6.47 -29.30 -23.14
C THR A 565 5.81 -30.67 -23.27
N ALA A 566 5.53 -31.35 -22.15
CA ALA A 566 4.87 -32.66 -22.15
C ALA A 566 3.49 -32.60 -22.81
N TYR A 567 2.72 -31.55 -22.55
CA TYR A 567 1.43 -31.32 -23.17
C TYR A 567 1.55 -31.15 -24.69
N ASN A 568 2.42 -30.23 -25.15
CA ASN A 568 2.59 -29.92 -26.57
C ASN A 568 3.16 -31.09 -27.38
N THR A 569 4.03 -31.91 -26.77
CA THR A 569 4.69 -33.04 -27.46
C THR A 569 3.83 -34.30 -27.46
N TRP A 570 3.21 -34.64 -26.33
CA TRP A 570 2.56 -35.95 -26.13
C TRP A 570 1.04 -35.84 -26.00
N LEU A 571 0.53 -34.97 -25.12
CA LEU A 571 -0.90 -34.97 -24.80
C LEU A 571 -1.76 -34.48 -25.96
N THR A 572 -1.30 -33.51 -26.75
CA THR A 572 -2.04 -33.00 -27.93
C THR A 572 -2.23 -34.04 -29.04
N ARG A 573 -1.51 -35.17 -28.99
CA ARG A 573 -1.67 -36.31 -29.93
C ARG A 573 -2.75 -37.31 -29.49
N LEU A 574 -3.33 -37.13 -28.30
CA LEU A 574 -4.39 -38.02 -27.81
C LEU A 574 -5.69 -37.82 -28.61
N PRO A 575 -6.52 -38.87 -28.76
CA PRO A 575 -7.77 -38.77 -29.49
C PRO A 575 -8.78 -37.87 -28.77
N VAL A 576 -9.52 -37.08 -29.56
CA VAL A 576 -10.59 -36.22 -29.08
C VAL A 576 -11.61 -37.01 -28.26
N ARG A 577 -12.04 -36.44 -27.14
CA ARG A 577 -13.19 -36.93 -26.37
C ARG A 577 -14.41 -36.18 -26.87
N ARG A 578 -15.10 -36.78 -27.85
CA ARG A 578 -16.31 -36.20 -28.44
C ARG A 578 -17.32 -35.75 -27.37
N GLY A 579 -17.85 -34.54 -27.53
CA GLY A 579 -18.83 -33.89 -26.67
C GLY A 579 -18.26 -33.25 -25.41
N SER A 580 -16.93 -33.16 -25.26
CA SER A 580 -16.33 -32.53 -24.07
C SER A 580 -16.01 -31.06 -24.26
N VAL A 581 -16.30 -30.27 -23.23
CA VAL A 581 -16.10 -28.81 -23.21
C VAL A 581 -15.32 -28.42 -21.97
N VAL A 582 -14.29 -27.58 -22.12
CA VAL A 582 -13.56 -27.00 -20.98
C VAL A 582 -13.89 -25.51 -20.88
N PHE A 583 -14.44 -25.12 -19.73
CA PHE A 583 -14.78 -23.74 -19.38
C PHE A 583 -13.74 -23.14 -18.44
N GLU A 584 -13.43 -21.86 -18.64
CA GLU A 584 -12.61 -21.06 -17.74
C GLU A 584 -13.06 -19.60 -17.74
N SER A 585 -13.19 -18.98 -16.57
CA SER A 585 -13.48 -17.56 -16.44
C SER A 585 -12.39 -16.88 -15.61
N HIS A 586 -11.90 -15.73 -16.06
CA HIS A 586 -10.83 -14.95 -15.41
C HIS A 586 -9.62 -15.79 -15.00
N MET A 587 -9.14 -16.65 -15.90
CA MET A 587 -8.03 -17.58 -15.64
C MET A 587 -8.29 -18.59 -14.50
N GLY A 588 -9.56 -18.91 -14.24
CA GLY A 588 -10.01 -19.86 -13.23
C GLY A 588 -10.32 -19.24 -11.86
N THR A 589 -10.30 -17.92 -11.70
CA THR A 589 -10.54 -17.30 -10.39
C THR A 589 -12.00 -17.35 -9.94
N CYS A 590 -12.93 -17.59 -10.86
CA CYS A 590 -14.35 -17.64 -10.53
C CYS A 590 -15.19 -18.49 -11.49
N TYR A 591 -16.40 -18.78 -11.04
CA TYR A 591 -17.54 -19.18 -11.84
C TYR A 591 -18.37 -17.92 -12.12
N GLY A 592 -18.30 -17.40 -13.34
CA GLY A 592 -18.97 -16.14 -13.69
C GLY A 592 -18.71 -15.73 -15.13
N ASP A 593 -19.21 -14.55 -15.50
CA ASP A 593 -19.03 -13.94 -16.83
C ASP A 593 -19.67 -14.76 -17.97
N SER A 594 -19.33 -14.48 -19.24
CA SER A 594 -19.95 -15.12 -20.40
C SER A 594 -19.79 -16.65 -20.43
N PRO A 595 -18.66 -17.24 -19.99
CA PRO A 595 -18.53 -18.69 -19.86
C PRO A 595 -19.57 -19.34 -18.93
N ARG A 596 -19.99 -18.65 -17.85
CA ARG A 596 -21.04 -19.15 -16.94
C ARG A 596 -22.38 -19.19 -17.65
N ALA A 597 -22.80 -18.08 -18.27
CA ALA A 597 -24.07 -17.99 -18.97
C ALA A 597 -24.18 -19.05 -20.09
N LEU A 598 -23.09 -19.30 -20.83
CA LEU A 598 -23.04 -20.36 -21.84
C LEU A 598 -23.18 -21.76 -21.23
N TYR A 599 -22.49 -22.03 -20.12
CA TYR A 599 -22.59 -23.30 -19.41
C TYR A 599 -24.02 -23.56 -18.90
N GLU A 600 -24.68 -22.54 -18.34
CA GLU A 600 -26.05 -22.62 -17.84
C GLU A 600 -27.07 -22.81 -18.97
N GLU A 601 -26.92 -22.11 -20.10
CA GLU A 601 -27.72 -22.34 -21.32
C GLU A 601 -27.55 -23.77 -21.83
N ILE A 602 -26.31 -24.28 -21.88
CA ILE A 602 -26.03 -25.67 -22.28
C ILE A 602 -26.71 -26.65 -21.31
N ARG A 603 -26.67 -26.42 -20.00
CA ARG A 603 -27.37 -27.27 -19.04
C ARG A 603 -28.87 -27.27 -19.26
N ARG A 604 -29.48 -26.10 -19.48
CA ARG A 604 -30.93 -25.95 -19.67
C ARG A 604 -31.44 -26.69 -20.91
N ARG A 605 -30.69 -26.72 -22.02
CA ARG A 605 -31.11 -27.44 -23.24
C ARG A 605 -30.98 -28.96 -23.17
N GLY A 606 -30.30 -29.51 -22.17
CA GLY A 606 -30.13 -30.95 -21.99
C GLY A 606 -29.24 -31.75 -22.97
N PRO A 607 -28.36 -31.19 -23.85
CA PRO A 607 -27.45 -32.01 -24.63
C PRO A 607 -26.46 -32.77 -23.74
N LYS A 608 -26.06 -33.98 -24.15
CA LYS A 608 -25.04 -34.82 -23.47
C LYS A 608 -23.61 -34.27 -23.62
N LEU A 609 -23.39 -32.98 -23.37
CA LEU A 609 -22.06 -32.39 -23.32
C LEU A 609 -21.40 -32.65 -21.96
N ARG A 610 -20.12 -33.01 -22.01
CA ARG A 610 -19.28 -33.28 -20.85
C ARG A 610 -18.50 -32.02 -20.49
N ALA A 611 -19.15 -31.10 -19.80
CA ALA A 611 -18.54 -29.86 -19.32
C ALA A 611 -17.52 -30.13 -18.21
N THR A 612 -16.43 -29.36 -18.19
CA THR A 612 -15.39 -29.38 -17.17
C THR A 612 -14.93 -27.96 -16.91
N TRP A 613 -14.90 -27.53 -15.65
CA TRP A 613 -14.53 -26.17 -15.25
C TRP A 613 -13.13 -26.12 -14.65
N SER A 614 -12.37 -25.10 -15.06
CA SER A 614 -11.04 -24.78 -14.53
C SER A 614 -11.14 -23.82 -13.35
N TYR A 615 -10.42 -24.10 -12.25
CA TYR A 615 -10.33 -23.20 -11.10
C TYR A 615 -8.89 -22.93 -10.63
N ASP A 616 -8.63 -21.73 -10.08
CA ASP A 616 -7.39 -21.30 -9.41
C ASP A 616 -7.66 -20.07 -8.52
N PRO A 617 -7.41 -20.08 -7.19
CA PRO A 617 -6.78 -21.14 -6.40
C PRO A 617 -7.77 -22.10 -5.73
N SER A 618 -9.04 -21.73 -5.57
CA SER A 618 -10.04 -22.44 -4.76
C SER A 618 -11.26 -22.85 -5.61
N PRO A 619 -11.87 -24.01 -5.34
CA PRO A 619 -13.12 -24.42 -5.99
C PRO A 619 -14.38 -23.76 -5.38
N ALA A 620 -14.22 -22.93 -4.33
CA ALA A 620 -15.35 -22.26 -3.69
C ALA A 620 -16.12 -21.36 -4.68
N GLY A 621 -17.46 -21.42 -4.65
CA GLY A 621 -18.36 -20.66 -5.52
C GLY A 621 -18.70 -21.32 -6.85
N PHE A 622 -18.10 -22.47 -7.17
CA PHE A 622 -18.52 -23.30 -8.30
C PHE A 622 -19.66 -24.24 -7.89
N PRO A 623 -20.56 -24.66 -8.81
CA PRO A 623 -21.60 -25.63 -8.51
C PRO A 623 -21.03 -26.98 -8.03
N ASP A 624 -21.64 -27.59 -7.01
CA ASP A 624 -21.15 -28.84 -6.39
C ASP A 624 -21.17 -30.03 -7.36
N ASP A 625 -22.08 -30.00 -8.34
CA ASP A 625 -22.22 -31.02 -9.37
C ASP A 625 -21.31 -30.77 -10.59
N ALA A 626 -20.64 -29.62 -10.67
CA ALA A 626 -19.75 -29.29 -11.76
C ALA A 626 -18.45 -30.10 -11.69
N ARG A 627 -18.01 -30.65 -12.81
CA ARG A 627 -16.71 -31.34 -12.88
C ARG A 627 -15.56 -30.33 -12.85
N LEU A 628 -14.87 -30.22 -11.73
CA LEU A 628 -13.78 -29.28 -11.54
C LEU A 628 -12.39 -29.87 -11.82
N VAL A 629 -11.52 -29.06 -12.42
CA VAL A 629 -10.08 -29.33 -12.56
C VAL A 629 -9.26 -28.12 -12.15
N ARG A 630 -8.26 -28.30 -11.30
CA ARG A 630 -7.37 -27.20 -10.94
C ARG A 630 -6.51 -26.80 -12.13
N ARG A 631 -6.47 -25.50 -12.46
CA ARG A 631 -5.60 -24.96 -13.52
C ARG A 631 -4.16 -25.43 -13.30
N TRP A 632 -3.47 -25.80 -14.39
CA TRP A 632 -2.11 -26.38 -14.37
C TRP A 632 -1.92 -27.74 -13.70
N SER A 633 -2.98 -28.41 -13.25
CA SER A 633 -2.90 -29.83 -12.88
C SER A 633 -2.74 -30.73 -14.10
N TRP A 634 -2.24 -31.95 -13.94
CA TRP A 634 -2.22 -32.93 -15.03
C TRP A 634 -3.63 -33.26 -15.53
N ARG A 635 -4.64 -33.24 -14.66
CA ARG A 635 -6.06 -33.41 -15.03
C ARG A 635 -6.55 -32.28 -15.93
N TYR A 636 -6.14 -31.04 -15.66
CA TYR A 636 -6.44 -29.89 -16.50
C TYR A 636 -5.79 -29.99 -17.88
N LEU A 637 -4.49 -30.32 -17.93
CA LEU A 637 -3.78 -30.52 -19.19
C LEU A 637 -4.37 -31.67 -20.00
N TRP A 638 -4.74 -32.78 -19.35
CA TRP A 638 -5.38 -33.91 -19.99
C TRP A 638 -6.78 -33.58 -20.51
N ALA A 639 -7.56 -32.79 -19.76
CA ALA A 639 -8.87 -32.31 -20.19
C ALA A 639 -8.74 -31.40 -21.43
N LEU A 640 -7.86 -30.39 -21.38
CA LEU A 640 -7.63 -29.49 -22.52
C LEU A 640 -7.17 -30.24 -23.78
N ALA A 641 -6.26 -31.20 -23.65
CA ALA A 641 -5.67 -31.91 -24.78
C ALA A 641 -6.67 -32.75 -25.59
N ARG A 642 -7.77 -33.18 -24.96
CA ARG A 642 -8.79 -34.06 -25.56
C ARG A 642 -10.13 -33.36 -25.75
N ALA A 643 -10.26 -32.11 -25.29
CA ALA A 643 -11.52 -31.39 -25.36
C ALA A 643 -11.88 -31.08 -26.82
N GLU A 644 -13.16 -31.28 -27.15
CA GLU A 644 -13.67 -30.85 -28.45
C GLU A 644 -13.89 -29.34 -28.47
N TYR A 645 -14.26 -28.75 -27.33
CA TYR A 645 -14.51 -27.31 -27.23
C TYR A 645 -13.74 -26.68 -26.06
N TRP A 646 -13.15 -25.52 -26.32
CA TRP A 646 -12.58 -24.62 -25.32
C TRP A 646 -13.43 -23.35 -25.26
N VAL A 647 -13.81 -22.92 -24.05
CA VAL A 647 -14.60 -21.69 -23.82
C VAL A 647 -13.94 -20.88 -22.71
N ASP A 648 -13.53 -19.64 -23.01
CA ASP A 648 -13.05 -18.69 -21.99
C ASP A 648 -13.27 -17.22 -22.38
N ASN A 649 -12.90 -16.30 -21.49
CA ASN A 649 -13.09 -14.85 -21.63
C ASN A 649 -11.81 -13.98 -21.55
N GLN A 650 -10.64 -14.58 -21.36
CA GLN A 650 -9.36 -13.87 -21.10
C GLN A 650 -8.18 -14.51 -21.83
N GLY A 651 -8.08 -15.84 -21.73
CA GLY A 651 -7.15 -16.66 -22.51
C GLY A 651 -6.68 -17.89 -21.76
N PHE A 652 -6.78 -19.05 -22.41
CA PHE A 652 -6.05 -20.24 -21.98
C PHE A 652 -4.52 -19.99 -22.04
N PRO A 653 -3.72 -20.68 -21.21
CA PRO A 653 -2.29 -20.43 -21.09
C PRO A 653 -1.59 -20.46 -22.46
N GLN A 654 -0.88 -19.39 -22.82
CA GLN A 654 -0.38 -19.17 -24.19
C GLN A 654 0.66 -20.21 -24.67
N HIS A 655 1.38 -20.85 -23.74
CA HIS A 655 2.36 -21.90 -24.08
C HIS A 655 1.72 -23.27 -24.32
N LEU A 656 0.39 -23.41 -24.17
CA LEU A 656 -0.33 -24.63 -24.52
C LEU A 656 -0.87 -24.49 -25.94
N ARG A 657 -0.45 -25.39 -26.82
CA ARG A 657 -0.92 -25.46 -28.21
C ARG A 657 -2.35 -25.97 -28.27
N LYS A 658 -3.22 -25.28 -29.02
CA LYS A 658 -4.57 -25.80 -29.30
C LYS A 658 -4.49 -27.09 -30.14
N PRO A 659 -5.10 -28.21 -29.70
CA PRO A 659 -5.22 -29.41 -30.54
C PRO A 659 -6.01 -29.10 -31.82
N ARG A 660 -5.65 -29.73 -32.95
CA ARG A 660 -6.27 -29.44 -34.26
C ARG A 660 -7.77 -29.79 -34.32
N HIS A 661 -8.23 -30.69 -33.46
CA HIS A 661 -9.63 -31.13 -33.39
C HIS A 661 -10.50 -30.27 -32.46
N THR A 662 -9.90 -29.29 -31.77
CA THR A 662 -10.57 -28.48 -30.76
C THR A 662 -11.05 -27.17 -31.38
N THR A 663 -12.34 -26.88 -31.19
CA THR A 663 -12.95 -25.57 -31.48
C THR A 663 -12.82 -24.67 -30.26
N TYR A 664 -12.31 -23.46 -30.44
CA TYR A 664 -12.06 -22.50 -29.37
C TYR A 664 -12.94 -21.25 -29.54
N LEU A 665 -13.91 -21.13 -28.63
CA LEU A 665 -14.74 -19.95 -28.44
C LEU A 665 -14.10 -19.00 -27.42
N GLN A 666 -13.70 -17.83 -27.88
CA GLN A 666 -13.23 -16.73 -27.03
C GLN A 666 -14.36 -15.72 -26.87
N THR A 667 -14.84 -15.55 -25.65
CA THR A 667 -15.95 -14.65 -25.33
C THR A 667 -15.51 -13.22 -25.04
N TRP A 668 -14.21 -13.02 -24.75
CA TRP A 668 -13.66 -11.76 -24.26
C TRP A 668 -14.39 -11.25 -23.00
N HIS A 669 -14.04 -10.05 -22.51
CA HIS A 669 -14.50 -9.56 -21.22
C HIS A 669 -14.94 -8.08 -21.22
N GLY A 670 -15.24 -7.51 -22.39
CA GLY A 670 -15.82 -6.18 -22.52
C GLY A 670 -15.34 -5.40 -23.74
N SER A 671 -16.12 -4.39 -24.12
CA SER A 671 -15.82 -3.50 -25.25
C SER A 671 -14.64 -2.58 -24.98
N ALA A 672 -13.96 -2.20 -26.05
CA ALA A 672 -12.74 -1.42 -25.98
C ALA A 672 -13.02 0.10 -26.01
N TYR A 673 -12.83 0.77 -24.88
CA TYR A 673 -12.61 2.23 -24.87
C TYR A 673 -11.15 2.58 -25.19
N LYS A 674 -10.23 1.77 -24.66
CA LYS A 674 -8.77 1.98 -24.70
C LYS A 674 -8.19 1.21 -25.86
N ARG A 675 -7.04 1.64 -26.38
CA ARG A 675 -6.33 0.89 -27.43
C ARG A 675 -5.87 -0.47 -26.91
N MET A 676 -6.30 -1.54 -27.59
CA MET A 676 -6.05 -2.93 -27.21
C MET A 676 -5.12 -3.63 -28.21
N GLY A 677 -4.68 -4.85 -27.88
CA GLY A 677 -3.96 -5.71 -28.83
C GLY A 677 -2.76 -5.03 -29.48
N PHE A 678 -2.67 -5.10 -30.81
CA PHE A 678 -1.60 -4.50 -31.59
C PHE A 678 -1.68 -2.97 -31.69
N ASP A 679 -2.80 -2.35 -31.30
CA ASP A 679 -2.93 -0.88 -31.25
C ASP A 679 -2.39 -0.28 -29.95
N GLU A 680 -2.23 -1.09 -28.90
CA GLU A 680 -1.69 -0.64 -27.61
C GLU A 680 -0.23 -0.16 -27.79
N THR A 681 0.07 1.06 -27.36
CA THR A 681 1.41 1.66 -27.45
C THR A 681 2.50 0.74 -26.91
N ARG A 682 2.25 0.05 -25.79
CA ARG A 682 3.21 -0.88 -25.18
C ARG A 682 3.49 -2.09 -26.07
N VAL A 683 2.48 -2.63 -26.76
CA VAL A 683 2.65 -3.76 -27.69
C VAL A 683 3.36 -3.30 -28.96
N ARG A 684 3.08 -2.09 -29.45
CA ARG A 684 3.81 -1.50 -30.58
C ARG A 684 5.31 -1.36 -30.29
N LEU A 685 5.67 -1.06 -29.03
CA LEU A 685 7.05 -0.95 -28.56
C LEU A 685 7.73 -2.30 -28.26
N GLN A 686 7.01 -3.43 -28.25
CA GLN A 686 7.59 -4.76 -28.04
C GLN A 686 8.46 -5.20 -29.22
N ASN A 687 9.36 -6.17 -29.03
CA ASN A 687 10.15 -6.73 -30.13
C ASN A 687 9.36 -7.77 -30.95
N ALA A 688 9.87 -8.16 -32.13
CA ALA A 688 9.16 -9.05 -33.05
C ALA A 688 8.73 -10.40 -32.42
N PRO A 689 9.57 -11.11 -31.64
CA PRO A 689 9.16 -12.37 -30.99
C PRO A 689 8.05 -12.23 -29.95
N GLN A 690 7.97 -11.09 -29.26
CA GLN A 690 6.89 -10.82 -28.31
C GLN A 690 5.55 -10.60 -29.03
N ARG A 691 5.57 -9.84 -30.14
CA ARG A 691 4.38 -9.65 -30.99
C ARG A 691 3.93 -10.95 -31.64
N GLU A 692 4.85 -11.80 -32.06
CA GLU A 692 4.52 -13.11 -32.64
C GLU A 692 3.83 -14.03 -31.62
N ARG A 693 4.25 -14.01 -30.35
CA ARG A 693 3.55 -14.76 -29.29
C ARG A 693 2.11 -14.30 -29.08
N LEU A 694 1.86 -12.99 -29.20
CA LEU A 694 0.50 -12.46 -29.15
C LEU A 694 -0.31 -12.96 -30.36
N GLN A 695 0.25 -12.89 -31.57
CA GLN A 695 -0.40 -13.40 -32.78
C GLN A 695 -0.74 -14.88 -32.64
N GLN A 696 0.24 -15.72 -32.24
CA GLN A 696 0.04 -17.15 -32.00
C GLN A 696 -1.05 -17.43 -30.95
N ALA A 697 -1.24 -16.55 -29.97
CA ALA A 697 -2.30 -16.71 -28.99
C ALA A 697 -3.69 -16.45 -29.59
N VAL A 698 -3.81 -15.41 -30.42
CA VAL A 698 -5.04 -15.01 -31.10
C VAL A 698 -5.43 -15.99 -32.21
N ASP A 699 -4.46 -16.50 -32.98
CA ASP A 699 -4.70 -17.44 -34.08
C ASP A 699 -5.41 -18.73 -33.63
N ARG A 700 -5.37 -19.03 -32.31
CA ARG A 700 -6.08 -20.15 -31.70
C ARG A 700 -7.60 -19.96 -31.67
N PHE A 701 -8.11 -18.74 -31.68
CA PHE A 701 -9.56 -18.49 -31.59
C PHE A 701 -10.23 -18.91 -32.90
N ASP A 702 -11.21 -19.80 -32.82
CA ASP A 702 -12.04 -20.18 -33.98
C ASP A 702 -13.31 -19.32 -34.03
N HIS A 703 -13.81 -18.92 -32.86
CA HIS A 703 -14.92 -18.00 -32.71
C HIS A 703 -14.57 -16.91 -31.69
N PHE A 704 -14.97 -15.68 -31.99
CA PHE A 704 -14.77 -14.52 -31.13
C PHE A 704 -16.08 -13.72 -31.02
N LEU A 705 -16.57 -13.50 -29.80
CA LEU A 705 -17.80 -12.75 -29.59
C LEU A 705 -17.57 -11.25 -29.78
N VAL A 706 -18.53 -10.60 -30.43
CA VAL A 706 -18.61 -9.14 -30.52
C VAL A 706 -20.04 -8.70 -30.20
N ARG A 707 -20.18 -7.53 -29.57
CA ARG A 707 -21.50 -6.99 -29.16
C ARG A 707 -22.00 -5.83 -30.00
N SER A 708 -21.13 -5.28 -30.85
CA SER A 708 -21.43 -4.13 -31.71
C SER A 708 -20.43 -4.04 -32.86
N GLU A 709 -20.72 -3.21 -33.86
CA GLU A 709 -19.75 -2.87 -34.90
C GLU A 709 -18.56 -2.06 -34.36
N HIS A 710 -18.72 -1.39 -33.21
CA HIS A 710 -17.58 -0.80 -32.50
C HIS A 710 -16.55 -1.86 -32.10
N ASP A 711 -16.98 -3.01 -31.58
CA ASP A 711 -16.06 -4.11 -31.25
C ASP A 711 -15.37 -4.69 -32.49
N VAL A 712 -16.06 -4.70 -33.64
CA VAL A 712 -15.48 -5.13 -34.93
C VAL A 712 -14.39 -4.14 -35.37
N ALA A 713 -14.71 -2.85 -35.40
CA ALA A 713 -13.82 -1.79 -35.85
C ALA A 713 -12.62 -1.54 -34.92
N THR A 714 -12.75 -1.89 -33.64
CA THR A 714 -11.71 -1.68 -32.62
C THR A 714 -11.08 -2.99 -32.17
N LEU A 715 -11.75 -3.74 -31.30
CA LEU A 715 -11.20 -4.91 -30.62
C LEU A 715 -10.78 -6.01 -31.59
N ALA A 716 -11.68 -6.44 -32.49
CA ALA A 716 -11.38 -7.50 -33.47
C ALA A 716 -10.24 -7.08 -34.41
N ARG A 717 -10.33 -5.86 -34.96
CA ARG A 717 -9.27 -5.26 -35.79
C ARG A 717 -7.92 -5.20 -35.07
N ALA A 718 -7.90 -4.73 -33.82
CA ALA A 718 -6.69 -4.56 -33.03
C ALA A 718 -6.00 -5.88 -32.69
N TYR A 719 -6.77 -6.97 -32.59
CA TYR A 719 -6.23 -8.32 -32.46
C TYR A 719 -6.04 -9.05 -33.80
N ARG A 720 -6.41 -8.42 -34.93
CA ARG A 720 -6.35 -8.99 -36.28
C ARG A 720 -7.18 -10.28 -36.42
N ILE A 721 -8.32 -10.30 -35.74
CA ILE A 721 -9.27 -11.41 -35.84
C ILE A 721 -10.04 -11.23 -37.15
N PRO A 722 -10.07 -12.26 -38.02
CA PRO A 722 -10.72 -12.13 -39.31
C PRO A 722 -12.25 -12.23 -39.15
N GLU A 723 -12.95 -11.61 -40.09
CA GLU A 723 -14.40 -11.38 -40.08
C GLU A 723 -15.20 -12.69 -39.92
N GLU A 724 -14.76 -13.77 -40.58
CA GLU A 724 -15.43 -15.07 -40.55
C GLU A 724 -15.41 -15.76 -39.19
N ARG A 725 -14.56 -15.30 -38.25
CA ARG A 725 -14.50 -15.83 -36.88
C ARG A 725 -15.38 -15.04 -35.91
N LEU A 726 -15.97 -13.92 -36.33
CA LEU A 726 -16.75 -13.05 -35.45
C LEU A 726 -18.18 -13.58 -35.28
N LEU A 727 -18.63 -13.66 -34.03
CA LEU A 727 -20.01 -13.98 -33.69
C LEU A 727 -20.70 -12.72 -33.13
N ARG A 728 -21.62 -12.17 -33.93
CA ARG A 728 -22.42 -10.97 -33.62
C ARG A 728 -23.64 -11.31 -32.77
N THR A 729 -23.38 -11.88 -31.60
CA THR A 729 -24.43 -12.38 -30.70
C THR A 729 -24.65 -11.50 -29.48
N GLY A 730 -23.77 -10.54 -29.19
CA GLY A 730 -23.72 -9.92 -27.87
C GLY A 730 -22.92 -10.77 -26.88
N TYR A 731 -22.82 -10.29 -25.63
CA TYR A 731 -22.15 -11.04 -24.57
C TYR A 731 -23.17 -11.83 -23.73
N PRO A 732 -23.02 -13.17 -23.62
CA PRO A 732 -23.89 -14.02 -22.80
C PRO A 732 -24.08 -13.54 -21.35
N ARG A 733 -23.07 -12.91 -20.74
CA ARG A 733 -23.17 -12.36 -19.38
C ARG A 733 -24.16 -11.22 -19.23
N ASN A 734 -24.54 -10.57 -20.34
CA ASN A 734 -25.42 -9.41 -20.35
C ASN A 734 -26.91 -9.81 -20.47
N ASP A 735 -27.21 -11.08 -20.80
CA ASP A 735 -28.60 -11.56 -20.91
C ASP A 735 -29.38 -11.32 -19.61
N VAL A 736 -28.75 -11.54 -18.46
CA VAL A 736 -29.35 -11.27 -17.13
C VAL A 736 -29.61 -9.79 -16.87
N LEU A 737 -28.83 -8.88 -17.48
CA LEU A 737 -29.04 -7.45 -17.32
C LEU A 737 -30.26 -6.97 -18.11
N ILE A 738 -30.46 -7.50 -19.31
CA ILE A 738 -31.66 -7.23 -20.11
C ILE A 738 -32.89 -7.80 -19.41
N ALA A 739 -32.84 -9.04 -18.93
CA ALA A 739 -33.93 -9.64 -18.16
C ALA A 739 -34.25 -8.84 -16.88
N GLU A 740 -33.25 -8.32 -16.19
CA GLU A 740 -33.43 -7.50 -14.99
C GLU A 740 -34.04 -6.13 -15.32
N ARG A 741 -33.65 -5.50 -16.44
CA ARG A 741 -34.29 -4.27 -16.91
C ARG A 741 -35.77 -4.52 -17.19
N ASP A 742 -36.08 -5.51 -18.04
CA ASP A 742 -37.44 -5.81 -18.47
C ASP A 742 -38.33 -6.16 -17.27
N ARG A 743 -37.81 -6.93 -16.31
CA ARG A 743 -38.47 -7.19 -15.02
C ARG A 743 -38.72 -5.90 -14.22
N THR A 744 -37.71 -5.05 -14.08
CA THR A 744 -37.82 -3.80 -13.32
C THR A 744 -38.86 -2.86 -13.93
N GLU A 745 -38.94 -2.81 -15.27
CA GLU A 745 -39.93 -2.02 -16.01
C GLU A 745 -41.35 -2.56 -15.82
N ALA A 746 -41.52 -3.89 -15.82
CA ALA A 746 -42.84 -4.52 -15.72
C ALA A 746 -43.39 -4.62 -14.28
N GLU A 747 -42.54 -4.98 -13.32
CA GLU A 747 -42.94 -5.38 -11.96
C GLU A 747 -42.43 -4.41 -10.89
N GLY A 748 -41.56 -3.47 -11.26
CA GLY A 748 -40.85 -2.60 -10.33
C GLY A 748 -39.57 -3.24 -9.79
N ARG A 749 -38.86 -2.48 -8.95
CA ARG A 749 -37.52 -2.85 -8.47
C ARG A 749 -37.51 -4.01 -7.47
N LEU A 750 -38.59 -4.18 -6.71
CA LEU A 750 -38.69 -5.13 -5.60
C LEU A 750 -39.47 -6.39 -6.00
N PRO A 751 -39.12 -7.58 -5.48
CA PRO A 751 -37.96 -7.84 -4.63
C PRO A 751 -36.64 -7.70 -5.40
N ARG A 752 -35.55 -7.36 -4.70
CA ARG A 752 -34.21 -7.25 -5.30
C ARG A 752 -33.62 -8.64 -5.52
N PRO A 753 -32.65 -8.80 -6.45
CA PRO A 753 -31.94 -10.06 -6.62
C PRO A 753 -31.32 -10.58 -5.29
N PRO A 754 -31.21 -11.91 -5.08
CA PRO A 754 -30.78 -12.51 -3.80
C PRO A 754 -29.45 -12.00 -3.24
N LEU A 755 -28.54 -11.55 -4.12
CA LEU A 755 -27.25 -10.97 -3.73
C LEU A 755 -27.42 -9.70 -2.87
N ALA A 756 -28.49 -8.92 -3.07
CA ALA A 756 -28.75 -7.72 -2.26
C ALA A 756 -28.95 -8.08 -0.78
N ALA A 757 -29.74 -9.10 -0.49
CA ALA A 757 -29.93 -9.60 0.88
C ALA A 757 -28.63 -10.19 1.46
N ALA A 758 -27.87 -10.94 0.66
CA ALA A 758 -26.58 -11.52 1.08
C ALA A 758 -25.52 -10.45 1.41
N LEU A 759 -25.60 -9.27 0.78
CA LEU A 759 -24.76 -8.11 1.06
C LEU A 759 -25.33 -7.18 2.15
N GLY A 760 -26.52 -7.48 2.70
CA GLY A 760 -27.18 -6.66 3.71
C GLY A 760 -27.58 -5.28 3.20
N LEU A 761 -28.04 -5.18 1.95
CA LEU A 761 -28.45 -3.90 1.35
C LEU A 761 -29.87 -3.56 1.77
N ASP A 762 -30.06 -2.35 2.30
CA ASP A 762 -31.37 -1.84 2.67
C ASP A 762 -32.22 -1.47 1.44
N ASP A 763 -33.50 -1.86 1.43
CA ASP A 763 -34.42 -1.58 0.33
C ASP A 763 -34.79 -0.10 0.17
N HIS A 764 -34.67 0.69 1.24
CA HIS A 764 -34.92 2.14 1.20
C HIS A 764 -33.72 2.94 0.69
N ARG A 765 -32.52 2.33 0.60
CA ARG A 765 -31.30 2.99 0.12
C ARG A 765 -31.05 2.67 -1.34
N ARG A 766 -30.51 3.66 -2.04
CA ARG A 766 -30.00 3.49 -3.41
C ARG A 766 -28.60 2.90 -3.39
N THR A 767 -28.37 1.89 -4.19
CA THR A 767 -27.10 1.20 -4.31
C THR A 767 -26.26 1.85 -5.39
N VAL A 768 -25.15 2.46 -4.99
CA VAL A 768 -24.18 3.09 -5.88
C VAL A 768 -22.99 2.15 -6.03
N LEU A 769 -22.68 1.68 -7.24
CA LEU A 769 -21.48 0.90 -7.49
C LEU A 769 -20.35 1.83 -7.93
N TYR A 770 -19.30 1.93 -7.12
CA TYR A 770 -18.06 2.58 -7.50
C TYR A 770 -17.03 1.56 -8.00
N ALA A 771 -16.75 1.59 -9.30
CA ALA A 771 -15.89 0.65 -10.00
C ALA A 771 -14.81 1.37 -10.85
N PRO A 772 -13.76 1.96 -10.24
CA PRO A 772 -12.71 2.68 -10.96
C PRO A 772 -11.77 1.72 -11.70
N THR A 773 -11.15 2.19 -12.79
CA THR A 773 -10.18 1.37 -13.52
C THR A 773 -8.82 1.28 -12.81
N PHE A 774 -8.11 0.18 -13.06
CA PHE A 774 -6.72 -0.04 -12.67
C PHE A 774 -5.76 1.01 -13.26
N ARG A 775 -4.95 1.62 -12.39
CA ARG A 775 -3.96 2.66 -12.74
C ARG A 775 -2.50 2.16 -12.72
N GLY A 776 -2.27 0.86 -12.48
CA GLY A 776 -0.93 0.29 -12.35
C GLY A 776 -0.26 -0.17 -13.67
N GLY A 777 1.06 -0.38 -13.59
CA GLY A 777 1.85 -1.09 -14.62
C GLY A 777 1.97 -2.60 -14.32
N PRO A 778 2.40 -3.44 -15.29
CA PRO A 778 2.55 -4.87 -15.07
C PRO A 778 3.50 -5.19 -13.91
N GLY A 779 3.11 -6.11 -13.02
CA GLY A 779 4.02 -6.76 -12.08
C GLY A 779 4.15 -6.16 -10.66
N LYS A 780 3.36 -5.15 -10.28
CA LYS A 780 3.29 -4.67 -8.89
C LYS A 780 1.85 -4.45 -8.45
N GLN A 781 1.37 -5.24 -7.48
CA GLN A 781 0.23 -4.82 -6.66
C GLN A 781 0.66 -3.55 -5.92
N ARG A 782 0.12 -2.40 -6.31
CA ARG A 782 0.25 -1.16 -5.55
C ARG A 782 -0.98 -1.02 -4.67
N ARG A 783 -0.78 -0.56 -3.43
CA ARG A 783 -1.87 -0.01 -2.62
C ARG A 783 -2.23 1.33 -3.27
N SER A 784 -3.31 1.37 -4.03
CA SER A 784 -3.88 2.62 -4.56
C SER A 784 -4.78 3.22 -3.49
N ARG A 785 -4.72 4.54 -3.32
CA ARG A 785 -5.79 5.30 -2.66
C ARG A 785 -6.91 5.42 -3.70
N LEU A 786 -8.15 5.16 -3.30
CA LEU A 786 -9.30 5.44 -4.16
C LEU A 786 -9.31 6.95 -4.44
N LEU A 787 -9.66 7.34 -5.67
CA LEU A 787 -9.78 8.76 -6.03
C LEU A 787 -10.94 9.42 -5.29
N LEU A 788 -12.03 8.67 -5.12
CA LEU A 788 -13.17 9.06 -4.30
C LEU A 788 -12.82 8.92 -2.82
N ASP A 789 -13.09 9.97 -2.05
CA ASP A 789 -13.17 9.90 -0.60
C ASP A 789 -14.46 9.18 -0.18
N VAL A 790 -14.31 7.88 0.05
CA VAL A 790 -15.40 6.98 0.43
C VAL A 790 -16.00 7.35 1.78
N ARG A 791 -15.23 7.97 2.68
CA ARG A 791 -15.76 8.41 3.98
C ARG A 791 -16.71 9.58 3.77
N GLU A 792 -16.29 10.57 3.00
CA GLU A 792 -17.12 11.75 2.72
C GLU A 792 -18.41 11.36 1.99
N PHE A 793 -18.36 10.35 1.09
CA PHE A 793 -19.58 9.77 0.53
C PHE A 793 -20.50 9.21 1.63
N ALA A 794 -19.96 8.43 2.56
CA ALA A 794 -20.75 7.83 3.64
C ALA A 794 -21.37 8.90 4.56
N GLU A 795 -20.65 9.97 4.84
CA GLU A 795 -21.13 11.11 5.64
C GLU A 795 -22.25 11.89 4.93
N ARG A 796 -22.10 12.19 3.63
CA ARG A 796 -23.09 13.01 2.89
C ARG A 796 -24.30 12.21 2.40
N PHE A 797 -24.11 10.93 2.07
CA PHE A 797 -25.13 10.12 1.39
C PHE A 797 -25.52 8.84 2.12
N GLY A 798 -24.85 8.45 3.21
CA GLY A 798 -25.03 7.14 3.86
C GLY A 798 -26.45 6.83 4.35
N ASP A 799 -27.25 7.86 4.65
CA ASP A 799 -28.66 7.68 5.05
C ASP A 799 -29.57 7.30 3.86
N THR A 800 -29.17 7.64 2.64
CA THR A 800 -29.98 7.49 1.42
C THR A 800 -29.35 6.54 0.40
N HIS A 801 -28.06 6.27 0.52
CA HIS A 801 -27.29 5.47 -0.42
C HIS A 801 -26.36 4.48 0.30
N THR A 802 -26.15 3.34 -0.36
CA THR A 802 -25.10 2.37 -0.02
C THR A 802 -24.07 2.35 -1.15
N LEU A 803 -22.81 2.62 -0.83
CA LEU A 803 -21.69 2.54 -1.78
C LEU A 803 -21.10 1.13 -1.81
N LEU A 804 -21.27 0.43 -2.93
CA LEU A 804 -20.52 -0.78 -3.24
C LEU A 804 -19.19 -0.38 -3.86
N VAL A 805 -18.07 -0.72 -3.23
CA VAL A 805 -16.73 -0.44 -3.78
C VAL A 805 -16.16 -1.71 -4.40
N ARG A 806 -15.94 -1.67 -5.73
CA ARG A 806 -15.31 -2.75 -6.50
C ARG A 806 -13.94 -2.28 -7.00
N SER A 807 -12.90 -2.49 -6.20
CA SER A 807 -11.53 -2.29 -6.67
C SER A 807 -11.16 -3.35 -7.71
N HIS A 808 -10.30 -2.99 -8.66
CA HIS A 808 -9.84 -3.92 -9.68
C HIS A 808 -9.10 -5.10 -9.04
N TYR A 809 -9.24 -6.33 -9.57
CA TYR A 809 -8.65 -7.55 -8.99
C TYR A 809 -7.10 -7.56 -8.88
N LEU A 810 -6.43 -6.61 -9.54
CA LEU A 810 -4.98 -6.36 -9.46
C LEU A 810 -4.58 -5.31 -8.42
N GLU A 811 -5.56 -4.64 -7.82
CA GLU A 811 -5.43 -3.66 -6.75
C GLU A 811 -6.03 -4.18 -5.45
N SER A 812 -5.66 -3.54 -4.35
CA SER A 812 -6.31 -3.73 -3.06
C SER A 812 -6.48 -2.35 -2.45
N ALA A 813 -7.71 -1.85 -2.43
CA ALA A 813 -8.06 -0.66 -1.66
C ALA A 813 -8.28 -1.06 -0.19
N ARG A 814 -7.91 -0.18 0.74
CA ARG A 814 -8.40 -0.27 2.12
C ARG A 814 -9.54 0.72 2.24
N LEU A 815 -10.74 0.22 2.52
CA LEU A 815 -11.85 1.10 2.82
C LEU A 815 -11.69 1.66 4.23
N PRO A 816 -12.09 2.92 4.46
CA PRO A 816 -12.29 3.43 5.81
C PRO A 816 -13.36 2.59 6.53
N VAL A 817 -13.38 2.65 7.85
CA VAL A 817 -14.50 2.06 8.60
C VAL A 817 -15.62 3.09 8.63
N CYS A 818 -16.79 2.71 8.13
CA CYS A 818 -17.97 3.55 7.99
C CYS A 818 -19.15 2.90 8.73
N PRO A 819 -20.26 3.64 8.96
CA PRO A 819 -21.47 3.05 9.53
C PRO A 819 -21.89 1.79 8.74
N PRO A 820 -22.37 0.73 9.42
CA PRO A 820 -22.81 -0.49 8.75
C PRO A 820 -23.80 -0.21 7.61
N GLY A 821 -23.65 -0.91 6.49
CA GLY A 821 -24.53 -0.76 5.33
C GLY A 821 -24.32 0.51 4.48
N THR A 822 -23.44 1.44 4.87
CA THR A 822 -23.16 2.65 4.05
C THR A 822 -22.10 2.40 2.98
N VAL A 823 -21.09 1.59 3.28
CA VAL A 823 -19.97 1.26 2.38
C VAL A 823 -19.68 -0.23 2.48
N VAL A 824 -19.73 -0.93 1.34
CA VAL A 824 -19.53 -2.39 1.27
C VAL A 824 -18.42 -2.71 0.25
N ASP A 825 -17.38 -3.44 0.69
CA ASP A 825 -16.34 -3.94 -0.22
C ASP A 825 -16.84 -5.17 -0.99
N VAL A 826 -17.09 -4.99 -2.29
CA VAL A 826 -17.52 -6.06 -3.20
C VAL A 826 -16.41 -6.49 -4.16
N SER A 827 -15.15 -6.09 -3.91
CA SER A 827 -14.00 -6.39 -4.79
C SER A 827 -13.72 -7.89 -4.93
N ARG A 828 -14.18 -8.72 -3.97
CA ARG A 828 -14.03 -10.18 -4.00
C ARG A 828 -15.17 -10.91 -4.70
N HIS A 829 -16.28 -10.22 -4.98
CA HIS A 829 -17.38 -10.80 -5.74
C HIS A 829 -16.99 -10.80 -7.21
N HIS A 830 -16.73 -11.95 -7.81
CA HIS A 830 -16.11 -11.95 -9.14
C HIS A 830 -17.11 -11.71 -10.28
N ASP A 831 -18.33 -12.22 -10.17
CA ASP A 831 -19.34 -12.03 -11.21
C ASP A 831 -19.83 -10.58 -11.24
N THR A 832 -19.56 -9.89 -12.35
CA THR A 832 -19.87 -8.46 -12.45
C THR A 832 -21.36 -8.26 -12.69
N SER A 833 -22.01 -9.14 -13.48
CA SER A 833 -23.41 -8.97 -13.88
C SER A 833 -24.36 -9.00 -12.67
N GLU A 834 -24.08 -9.83 -11.67
CA GLU A 834 -24.89 -9.87 -10.45
C GLU A 834 -24.82 -8.55 -9.64
N LEU A 835 -23.62 -7.91 -9.59
CA LEU A 835 -23.48 -6.61 -8.95
C LEU A 835 -24.18 -5.51 -9.75
N LEU A 836 -24.07 -5.54 -11.08
CA LEU A 836 -24.75 -4.57 -11.94
C LEU A 836 -26.27 -4.67 -11.80
N ALA A 837 -26.81 -5.88 -11.75
CA ALA A 837 -28.25 -6.12 -11.58
C ALA A 837 -28.81 -5.49 -10.28
N ILE A 838 -28.06 -5.53 -9.18
CA ILE A 838 -28.48 -4.90 -7.91
C ILE A 838 -28.13 -3.41 -7.83
N THR A 839 -27.43 -2.83 -8.80
CA THR A 839 -26.95 -1.44 -8.73
C THR A 839 -27.96 -0.47 -9.31
N ASP A 840 -28.23 0.63 -8.59
CA ASP A 840 -29.10 1.71 -9.03
C ASP A 840 -28.33 2.80 -9.79
N VAL A 841 -27.09 3.10 -9.39
CA VAL A 841 -26.22 4.09 -10.03
C VAL A 841 -24.81 3.54 -10.19
N LEU A 842 -24.25 3.60 -11.39
CA LEU A 842 -22.84 3.26 -11.63
C LEU A 842 -21.98 4.51 -11.59
N VAL A 843 -21.00 4.54 -10.69
CA VAL A 843 -19.89 5.49 -10.72
C VAL A 843 -18.64 4.76 -11.20
N THR A 844 -18.14 5.12 -12.36
CA THR A 844 -16.90 4.56 -12.93
C THR A 844 -16.07 5.67 -13.56
N ASP A 845 -14.97 5.34 -14.25
CA ASP A 845 -14.15 6.31 -14.97
C ASP A 845 -14.17 6.00 -16.48
N TYR A 846 -13.24 5.19 -16.94
CA TYR A 846 -13.07 4.79 -18.34
C TYR A 846 -12.98 3.26 -18.44
N SER A 847 -13.83 2.59 -17.64
CA SER A 847 -13.93 1.14 -17.55
C SER A 847 -14.92 0.60 -18.57
N SER A 848 -14.67 -0.59 -19.12
CA SER A 848 -15.60 -1.25 -20.04
C SER A 848 -16.94 -1.62 -19.39
N ILE A 849 -17.03 -1.58 -18.06
CA ILE A 849 -18.25 -1.86 -17.31
C ILE A 849 -19.39 -0.88 -17.65
N MET A 850 -19.06 0.34 -18.12
CA MET A 850 -20.07 1.31 -18.56
C MET A 850 -20.90 0.80 -19.74
N PHE A 851 -20.29 0.02 -20.65
CA PHE A 851 -20.99 -0.57 -21.80
C PHE A 851 -22.00 -1.64 -21.38
N ASP A 852 -21.71 -2.40 -20.33
CA ASP A 852 -22.63 -3.42 -19.82
C ASP A 852 -23.75 -2.79 -19.00
N PHE A 853 -23.42 -1.86 -18.09
CA PHE A 853 -24.41 -1.24 -17.21
C PHE A 853 -25.42 -0.36 -17.95
N ALA A 854 -25.02 0.28 -19.04
CA ALA A 854 -25.94 1.08 -19.85
C ALA A 854 -27.15 0.27 -20.37
N LEU A 855 -27.02 -1.06 -20.50
CA LEU A 855 -28.12 -1.94 -20.90
C LEU A 855 -29.29 -1.96 -19.90
N LEU A 856 -29.04 -1.63 -18.62
CA LEU A 856 -30.08 -1.53 -17.59
C LEU A 856 -30.89 -0.23 -17.69
N ASP A 857 -30.48 0.71 -18.53
CA ASP A 857 -30.99 2.08 -18.59
C ASP A 857 -31.03 2.81 -17.23
N ARG A 858 -29.99 2.58 -16.42
CA ARG A 858 -29.81 3.21 -15.10
C ARG A 858 -28.70 4.28 -15.15
N PRO A 859 -28.73 5.29 -14.25
CA PRO A 859 -27.76 6.39 -14.24
C PRO A 859 -26.28 5.93 -14.21
N VAL A 860 -25.47 6.50 -15.10
CA VAL A 860 -24.01 6.33 -15.15
C VAL A 860 -23.33 7.67 -14.91
N VAL A 861 -22.39 7.72 -13.97
CA VAL A 861 -21.53 8.90 -13.74
C VAL A 861 -20.08 8.51 -13.96
N LEU A 862 -19.39 9.25 -14.83
CA LEU A 862 -17.98 9.01 -15.18
C LEU A 862 -17.08 9.96 -14.37
N PHE A 863 -16.65 9.55 -13.18
CA PHE A 863 -15.72 10.28 -12.34
C PHE A 863 -14.26 10.05 -12.79
N ALA A 864 -13.75 10.95 -13.64
CA ALA A 864 -12.48 10.80 -14.33
C ALA A 864 -11.57 12.04 -14.17
N PRO A 865 -11.05 12.32 -12.94
CA PRO A 865 -10.19 13.48 -12.67
C PRO A 865 -8.85 13.44 -13.44
N ASP A 866 -8.45 12.26 -13.92
CA ASP A 866 -7.21 12.02 -14.64
C ASP A 866 -7.40 11.65 -16.12
N LEU A 867 -8.57 11.95 -16.70
CA LEU A 867 -8.95 11.54 -18.05
C LEU A 867 -7.90 11.93 -19.11
N ASP A 868 -7.46 13.19 -19.12
CA ASP A 868 -6.55 13.71 -20.16
C ASP A 868 -5.17 13.06 -20.06
N ALA A 869 -4.65 12.91 -18.83
CA ALA A 869 -3.38 12.22 -18.57
C ALA A 869 -3.47 10.73 -18.96
N TYR A 870 -4.61 10.10 -18.67
CA TYR A 870 -4.84 8.69 -18.99
C TYR A 870 -4.92 8.44 -20.50
N ALA A 871 -5.70 9.27 -21.21
CA ALA A 871 -5.84 9.20 -22.66
C ALA A 871 -4.51 9.43 -23.36
N ALA A 872 -3.68 10.35 -22.87
CA ALA A 872 -2.33 10.59 -23.40
C ALA A 872 -1.38 9.39 -23.20
N GLU A 873 -1.44 8.69 -22.06
CA GLU A 873 -0.57 7.52 -21.81
C GLU A 873 -1.05 6.26 -22.52
N ARG A 874 -2.34 5.93 -22.41
CA ARG A 874 -2.90 4.63 -22.84
C ARG A 874 -3.50 4.66 -24.24
N GLY A 875 -3.93 5.83 -24.72
CA GLY A 875 -4.71 5.99 -25.92
C GLY A 875 -6.16 5.51 -25.76
N SER A 876 -7.09 6.21 -26.41
CA SER A 876 -8.50 5.84 -26.54
C SER A 876 -8.88 5.65 -28.03
N TYR A 877 -10.02 5.00 -28.26
CA TYR A 877 -10.63 4.85 -29.58
C TYR A 877 -11.58 6.00 -29.94
N PHE A 878 -12.13 6.69 -28.95
CA PHE A 878 -13.01 7.86 -29.12
C PHE A 878 -12.83 8.83 -27.94
N ASP A 879 -13.35 10.05 -28.05
CA ASP A 879 -13.43 10.99 -26.93
C ASP A 879 -14.57 10.61 -26.00
N LEU A 880 -14.23 10.30 -24.74
CA LEU A 880 -15.20 9.89 -23.73
C LEU A 880 -16.24 10.98 -23.45
N ARG A 881 -15.87 12.27 -23.53
CA ARG A 881 -16.78 13.38 -23.22
C ARG A 881 -17.87 13.54 -24.27
N GLU A 882 -17.60 13.18 -25.52
CA GLU A 882 -18.56 13.27 -26.62
C GLU A 882 -19.60 12.14 -26.61
N LYS A 883 -19.20 10.95 -26.17
CA LYS A 883 -20.01 9.74 -26.23
C LYS A 883 -20.39 9.16 -24.86
N ALA A 884 -20.28 9.93 -23.79
CA ALA A 884 -20.56 9.41 -22.45
C ALA A 884 -22.06 9.04 -22.30
N PRO A 885 -22.38 7.91 -21.62
CA PRO A 885 -23.76 7.57 -21.25
C PRO A 885 -24.29 8.38 -20.05
N GLY A 886 -23.67 9.52 -19.74
CA GLY A 886 -23.98 10.35 -18.57
C GLY A 886 -22.89 11.37 -18.26
N PRO A 887 -22.99 12.11 -17.16
CA PRO A 887 -22.07 13.21 -16.86
C PRO A 887 -20.65 12.71 -16.60
N VAL A 888 -19.66 13.44 -17.15
CA VAL A 888 -18.23 13.25 -16.87
C VAL A 888 -17.79 14.31 -15.85
N THR A 889 -17.34 13.86 -14.69
CA THR A 889 -16.92 14.74 -13.59
C THR A 889 -15.41 14.68 -13.37
N ALA A 890 -14.81 15.84 -13.17
CA ALA A 890 -13.38 16.00 -12.92
C ALA A 890 -13.06 16.20 -11.43
N THR A 891 -14.05 16.57 -10.62
CA THR A 891 -13.90 16.78 -9.19
C THR A 891 -14.90 15.95 -8.38
N GLN A 892 -14.55 15.66 -7.12
CA GLN A 892 -15.45 14.92 -6.22
C GLN A 892 -16.71 15.74 -5.90
N GLU A 893 -16.58 17.06 -5.79
CA GLU A 893 -17.73 17.93 -5.53
C GLU A 893 -18.73 17.92 -6.70
N GLU A 894 -18.25 17.92 -7.95
CA GLU A 894 -19.11 17.72 -9.13
C GLU A 894 -19.83 16.36 -9.09
N LEU A 895 -19.12 15.27 -8.74
CA LEU A 895 -19.72 13.96 -8.57
C LEU A 895 -20.81 13.97 -7.49
N PHE A 896 -20.55 14.60 -6.35
CA PHE A 896 -21.52 14.70 -5.26
C PHE A 896 -22.71 15.58 -5.62
N GLY A 897 -22.50 16.66 -6.38
CA GLY A 897 -23.59 17.46 -6.96
C GLY A 897 -24.52 16.60 -7.83
N VAL A 898 -23.95 15.82 -8.75
CA VAL A 898 -24.73 14.91 -9.61
C VAL A 898 -25.49 13.87 -8.78
N LEU A 899 -24.84 13.23 -7.79
CA LEU A 899 -25.49 12.23 -6.94
C LEU A 899 -26.63 12.82 -6.09
N ALA A 900 -26.50 14.07 -5.64
CA ALA A 900 -27.55 14.78 -4.91
C ALA A 900 -28.76 15.09 -5.81
N GLU A 901 -28.55 15.41 -7.08
CA GLU A 901 -29.61 15.67 -8.07
C GLU A 901 -30.37 14.40 -8.47
N LEU A 902 -29.72 13.24 -8.47
CA LEU A 902 -30.33 11.97 -8.86
C LEU A 902 -31.47 11.51 -7.91
N LYS A 903 -31.71 12.18 -6.77
CA LYS A 903 -32.61 11.76 -5.67
C LYS A 903 -34.07 11.41 -6.05
N LYS A 904 -34.62 11.84 -7.19
CA LYS A 904 -36.06 11.64 -7.53
C LYS A 904 -36.35 10.88 -8.84
N SER A 905 -35.60 11.12 -9.91
CA SER A 905 -35.61 10.34 -11.17
C SER A 905 -34.47 10.83 -12.07
N ASP A 906 -34.04 10.03 -13.06
CA ASP A 906 -33.04 10.46 -14.04
C ASP A 906 -33.59 10.39 -15.47
N ALA A 907 -34.35 11.43 -15.84
CA ALA A 907 -34.73 11.66 -17.23
C ALA A 907 -33.64 12.46 -18.00
N ARG A 908 -32.73 13.14 -17.29
CA ARG A 908 -31.81 14.12 -17.91
C ARG A 908 -30.81 13.46 -18.85
N TRP A 909 -30.33 12.28 -18.52
CA TRP A 909 -29.32 11.56 -19.32
C TRP A 909 -29.86 10.30 -20.02
N ALA A 910 -31.18 10.10 -20.03
CA ALA A 910 -31.80 8.92 -20.64
C ALA A 910 -31.49 8.84 -22.15
N ASP A 911 -31.65 9.93 -22.90
CA ASP A 911 -31.36 9.94 -24.34
C ASP A 911 -29.89 9.62 -24.67
N GLN A 912 -28.95 10.10 -23.84
CA GLN A 912 -27.53 9.81 -23.97
C GLN A 912 -27.25 8.32 -23.72
N ARG A 913 -27.85 7.73 -22.67
CA ARG A 913 -27.75 6.28 -22.41
C ARG A 913 -28.33 5.45 -23.55
N GLN A 914 -29.50 5.81 -24.06
CA GLN A 914 -30.14 5.09 -25.15
C GLN A 914 -29.35 5.20 -26.46
N ALA A 915 -28.80 6.38 -26.77
CA ALA A 915 -27.88 6.55 -27.89
C ALA A 915 -26.61 5.68 -27.73
N PHE A 916 -26.05 5.64 -26.52
CA PHE A 916 -24.90 4.81 -26.20
C PHE A 916 -25.18 3.32 -26.38
N VAL A 917 -26.34 2.81 -25.93
CA VAL A 917 -26.74 1.41 -26.13
C VAL A 917 -26.94 1.09 -27.61
N ARG A 918 -27.56 1.98 -28.39
CA ARG A 918 -27.73 1.81 -29.84
C ARG A 918 -26.39 1.67 -30.56
N GLU A 919 -25.38 2.43 -30.16
CA GLU A 919 -24.05 2.37 -30.76
C GLU A 919 -23.25 1.15 -30.27
N PHE A 920 -23.21 0.91 -28.96
CA PHE A 920 -22.26 -0.01 -28.35
C PHE A 920 -22.82 -1.38 -27.92
N GLY A 921 -24.14 -1.56 -27.87
CA GLY A 921 -24.80 -2.81 -27.47
C GLY A 921 -25.92 -3.36 -28.38
N PRO A 922 -25.99 -3.07 -29.71
CA PRO A 922 -27.12 -3.49 -30.56
C PRO A 922 -27.30 -5.02 -30.68
N TYR A 923 -26.30 -5.83 -30.33
CA TYR A 923 -26.40 -7.29 -30.35
C TYR A 923 -26.81 -7.90 -29.00
N ASP A 924 -26.79 -7.15 -27.90
CA ASP A 924 -27.24 -7.63 -26.58
C ASP A 924 -28.78 -7.56 -26.49
N ARG A 925 -29.45 -8.66 -26.85
CA ARG A 925 -30.93 -8.73 -26.93
C ARG A 925 -31.57 -9.61 -25.86
N GLY A 926 -30.81 -10.01 -24.84
CA GLY A 926 -31.29 -10.97 -23.83
C GLY A 926 -31.23 -12.44 -24.26
N ASP A 927 -30.66 -12.73 -25.43
CA ASP A 927 -30.58 -14.08 -26.00
C ASP A 927 -29.19 -14.46 -26.55
N ALA A 928 -28.15 -13.75 -26.12
CA ALA A 928 -26.78 -13.94 -26.59
C ALA A 928 -26.24 -15.35 -26.28
N ALA A 929 -26.50 -15.86 -25.08
CA ALA A 929 -26.14 -17.23 -24.69
C ALA A 929 -26.83 -18.24 -25.61
N ARG A 930 -28.13 -18.05 -25.86
CA ARG A 930 -28.96 -18.91 -26.71
C ARG A 930 -28.43 -18.98 -28.14
N ARG A 931 -28.14 -17.82 -28.74
CA ARG A 931 -27.62 -17.71 -30.11
C ARG A 931 -26.20 -18.24 -30.23
N THR A 932 -25.34 -17.95 -29.26
CA THR A 932 -23.95 -18.47 -29.24
C THR A 932 -23.94 -20.00 -29.12
N VAL A 933 -24.78 -20.57 -28.25
CA VAL A 933 -24.85 -22.02 -28.08
C VAL A 933 -25.33 -22.70 -29.37
N ALA A 934 -26.33 -22.12 -30.05
CA ALA A 934 -26.80 -22.63 -31.34
C ALA A 934 -25.71 -22.54 -32.42
N ALA A 935 -24.97 -21.43 -32.50
CA ALA A 935 -23.93 -21.23 -33.52
C ALA A 935 -22.73 -22.19 -33.34
N VAL A 936 -22.26 -22.37 -32.11
CA VAL A 936 -21.01 -23.11 -31.83
C VAL A 936 -21.24 -24.60 -31.57
N PHE A 937 -22.37 -24.95 -30.93
CA PHE A 937 -22.65 -26.32 -30.51
C PHE A 937 -23.86 -26.93 -31.24
N GLY A 938 -24.56 -26.18 -32.10
CA GLY A 938 -25.75 -26.59 -32.85
C GLY A 938 -25.67 -27.98 -33.50
N PRO A 939 -24.58 -28.33 -34.23
CA PRO A 939 -24.42 -29.65 -34.87
C PRO A 939 -24.50 -30.85 -33.90
N ARG A 940 -24.38 -30.61 -32.59
CA ARG A 940 -24.46 -31.63 -31.53
C ARG A 940 -25.73 -31.56 -30.69
N ILE A 941 -26.40 -30.42 -30.69
CA ILE A 941 -27.58 -30.14 -29.86
C ILE A 941 -28.86 -30.40 -30.66
N CYS A 942 -28.85 -30.23 -31.98
CA CYS A 942 -29.95 -30.61 -32.89
C CYS A 942 -29.35 -31.24 -34.17
N PRO A 943 -29.25 -32.58 -34.27
CA PRO A 943 -28.70 -33.25 -35.45
C PRO A 943 -29.48 -32.98 -36.75
N ASP A 944 -30.76 -32.61 -36.64
CA ASP A 944 -31.67 -32.37 -37.77
C ASP A 944 -31.74 -30.90 -38.22
N ALA A 945 -31.01 -29.98 -37.58
CA ALA A 945 -30.89 -28.61 -38.06
C ALA A 945 -29.79 -28.50 -39.14
N ARG A 946 -29.96 -29.19 -40.27
CA ARG A 946 -29.26 -28.82 -41.50
C ARG A 946 -30.10 -27.74 -42.20
N HIS A 947 -29.44 -26.63 -42.54
CA HIS A 947 -29.96 -25.42 -43.19
C HIS A 947 -30.78 -24.46 -42.31
N ILE A 948 -30.08 -23.62 -41.55
CA ILE A 948 -30.47 -22.20 -41.40
C ILE A 948 -29.24 -21.35 -41.70
N THR A 949 -28.87 -21.29 -42.98
CA THR A 949 -27.99 -20.25 -43.53
C THR A 949 -28.32 -20.12 -45.01
N ASP A 950 -29.40 -19.41 -45.34
CA ASP A 950 -29.45 -18.59 -46.57
C ASP A 950 -30.65 -17.63 -46.71
N HIS A 951 -31.62 -17.58 -45.78
CA HIS A 951 -32.85 -16.81 -46.05
C HIS A 951 -32.91 -15.33 -45.67
N ASP A 952 -31.87 -14.73 -45.08
CA ASP A 952 -31.90 -13.29 -44.67
C ASP A 952 -30.86 -12.40 -45.38
N ARG A 953 -30.22 -12.86 -46.47
CA ARG A 953 -29.35 -12.02 -47.31
C ARG A 953 -30.04 -11.37 -48.52
N GLY A 954 -31.37 -11.48 -48.64
CA GLY A 954 -32.11 -10.96 -49.78
C GLY A 954 -33.50 -10.42 -49.43
N ALA A 955 -33.58 -9.27 -48.76
CA ALA A 955 -34.75 -8.38 -48.83
C ALA A 955 -34.37 -6.94 -48.44
N GLY A 956 -34.39 -6.06 -49.46
CA GLY A 956 -34.25 -4.59 -49.42
C GLY A 956 -32.80 -4.10 -49.45
N ARG A 957 -32.21 -3.49 -50.49
CA ARG A 957 -32.73 -2.53 -51.50
C ARG A 957 -33.67 -1.47 -50.96
#